data_AF-A0A660LAS7-F1
#
_entry.id   AF-A0A660LAS7-F1
#
_cell.length_a   1.000
_cell.length_b   1.000
_cell.length_c   1.000
_cell.angle_alpha   90.00
_cell.angle_beta   90.00
_cell.angle_gamma   90.00
#
_symmetry.space_group_name_H-M   'P 1'
#
loop_
_entity.id
_entity.type
_entity.pdbx_description
1 polymer ?
#
loop_
_entity_poly.entity_id
_entity_poly.type
_entity_poly.pdbx_seq_one_letter_code
_entity_poly.pdbx_strand_id
1 'polypeptide(L)'
;MRVPLNCSLSPEAALLALRGEAWPFALAGRWAGGGAIVGCNPTRLLAPGEDPFERLEDLPAPTGEATVGGGWFGWLGYGLGERVERLPPRPPRPVPLPDAHLAFYDHVLHLDADGQWWFETLTGDLAPLDRLQTLLAAAAEPPAAAAAAPGASADAADTPPAFTLRGGAGHVAAVADCVERIAAGEIFQANLCLRLEAAWDGDVAELFARARTRLQPAYSACFITPWGGIASLSPELFLRREGRDVTTGPIKGTAPHPEALQHSEKDRAEHVMIVDLMRNDLGRVAAFGSVHAPVEPQLQPHSGVWHLVSDVHATLAPSRGDADLLRATFPPGSVTGAPKVQALHVISQLESTGREVYTGAIGYVSPHAGLELNVAIRTFEHRAGRLWLGAGGGIVADSDPHAELEECMVKARPLVSAIGGTIAEHKVHGTLGFPAPLVHGRPDPALGVFETLHGRRNLEAHLARLRASVWELYGEELPEIDVPDVDAAVRIDYRPGGEVTVSTRPIVARPLPIVLTPYTLPGGLGAHKWRDRTLLDALDPCALLLDGDGTILEVAWASVIVERDGVRYTPREDGRILPSTSRPDAVQRDLTLQPGDELLVSSSLAGLLPAVLAGTSPAPPAGTPRTPRRTAAPASAPRTAARS
;
A
#
# COMPACT_ATOMS: atom_id res chain seq x y z
N MET A 1 -37.43 11.61 1.44
CA MET A 1 -38.00 12.64 2.36
C MET A 1 -36.83 13.37 3.03
N ARG A 2 -36.98 14.65 3.40
CA ARG A 2 -35.99 15.38 4.21
C ARG A 2 -36.65 16.17 5.35
N VAL A 3 -36.00 16.25 6.51
CA VAL A 3 -36.46 16.94 7.73
C VAL A 3 -35.34 17.83 8.27
N PRO A 4 -35.57 19.12 8.54
CA PRO A 4 -34.53 20.00 9.08
C PRO A 4 -34.20 19.62 10.53
N LEU A 5 -32.92 19.69 10.88
CA LEU A 5 -32.41 19.40 12.22
C LEU A 5 -31.98 20.68 12.93
N ASN A 6 -32.31 20.80 14.21
CA ASN A 6 -31.79 21.88 15.05
C ASN A 6 -30.39 21.51 15.56
N CYS A 7 -29.39 21.60 14.67
CA CYS A 7 -28.01 21.20 14.92
C CYS A 7 -27.05 22.25 14.32
N SER A 8 -26.00 22.61 15.06
CA SER A 8 -24.94 23.54 14.62
C SER A 8 -23.55 22.91 14.68
N LEU A 9 -23.48 21.58 14.79
CA LEU A 9 -22.22 20.86 14.86
C LEU A 9 -21.43 20.99 13.56
N SER A 10 -20.10 21.02 13.69
CA SER A 10 -19.22 20.82 12.55
C SER A 10 -19.35 19.37 12.04
N PRO A 11 -18.98 19.08 10.78
CA PRO A 11 -18.97 17.72 10.26
C PRO A 11 -18.14 16.74 11.12
N GLU A 12 -17.03 17.21 11.67
CA GLU A 12 -16.17 16.43 12.59
C GLU A 12 -16.90 16.09 13.88
N ALA A 13 -17.57 17.06 14.50
CA ALA A 13 -18.31 16.84 15.74
C ALA A 13 -19.52 15.92 15.52
N ALA A 14 -20.19 16.02 14.37
CA ALA A 14 -21.26 15.10 13.97
C ALA A 14 -20.75 13.66 13.82
N LEU A 15 -19.59 13.45 13.17
CA LEU A 15 -18.97 12.13 13.09
C LEU A 15 -18.62 11.58 14.47
N LEU A 16 -17.99 12.40 15.33
CA LEU A 16 -17.64 12.00 16.69
C LEU A 16 -18.87 11.64 17.54
N ALA A 17 -20.01 12.30 17.32
CA ALA A 17 -21.27 11.94 17.97
C ALA A 17 -21.77 10.55 17.57
N LEU A 18 -21.48 10.11 16.33
CA LEU A 18 -21.91 8.81 15.80
C LEU A 18 -20.86 7.70 15.94
N ARG A 19 -19.66 7.96 16.47
CA ARG A 19 -18.55 6.99 16.49
C ARG A 19 -18.87 5.65 17.18
N GLY A 20 -19.87 5.63 18.06
CA GLY A 20 -20.34 4.42 18.75
C GLY A 20 -21.45 3.65 18.01
N GLU A 21 -21.99 4.20 16.92
CA GLU A 21 -22.98 3.52 16.07
C GLU A 21 -22.29 2.53 15.11
N ALA A 22 -23.06 1.65 14.46
CA ALA A 22 -22.47 0.67 13.56
C ALA A 22 -22.06 1.32 12.23
N TRP A 23 -20.82 1.08 11.79
CA TRP A 23 -20.28 1.56 10.51
C TRP A 23 -20.47 3.07 10.27
N PRO A 24 -20.00 3.95 11.18
CA PRO A 24 -20.16 5.39 10.98
C PRO A 24 -19.23 5.88 9.87
N PHE A 25 -19.70 6.86 9.10
CA PHE A 25 -18.92 7.54 8.07
C PHE A 25 -19.19 9.04 8.02
N ALA A 26 -18.26 9.78 7.45
CA ALA A 26 -18.45 11.19 7.09
C ALA A 26 -17.77 11.53 5.77
N LEU A 27 -18.47 12.22 4.90
CA LEU A 27 -17.95 12.91 3.72
C LEU A 27 -18.11 14.40 3.96
N ALA A 28 -17.07 15.21 3.80
CA ALA A 28 -17.16 16.66 4.03
C ALA A 28 -16.30 17.47 3.06
N GLY A 29 -16.74 18.68 2.74
CA GLY A 29 -16.11 19.55 1.73
C GLY A 29 -17.07 19.87 0.58
N ARG A 30 -16.70 19.52 -0.65
CA ARG A 30 -17.44 19.81 -1.89
C ARG A 30 -18.43 18.72 -2.31
N TRP A 31 -18.58 17.66 -1.52
CA TRP A 31 -19.53 16.57 -1.77
C TRP A 31 -20.97 17.08 -1.89
N ALA A 32 -21.72 16.54 -2.84
CA ALA A 32 -23.14 16.86 -3.07
C ALA A 32 -23.44 18.37 -3.19
N GLY A 33 -22.52 19.14 -3.79
CA GLY A 33 -22.66 20.58 -3.96
C GLY A 33 -22.12 21.42 -2.80
N GLY A 34 -21.63 20.79 -1.73
CA GLY A 34 -20.97 21.46 -0.60
C GLY A 34 -21.60 21.13 0.75
N GLY A 35 -20.77 21.11 1.80
CA GLY A 35 -21.18 20.83 3.17
C GLY A 35 -20.66 19.47 3.65
N ALA A 36 -21.55 18.60 4.14
CA ALA A 36 -21.18 17.27 4.63
C ALA A 36 -22.32 16.24 4.58
N ILE A 37 -21.97 14.97 4.44
CA ILE A 37 -22.87 13.83 4.55
C ILE A 37 -22.30 12.92 5.64
N VAL A 38 -23.09 12.62 6.66
CA VAL A 38 -22.71 11.77 7.78
C VAL A 38 -23.77 10.68 7.93
N GLY A 39 -23.35 9.43 8.15
CA GLY A 39 -24.29 8.32 8.29
C GLY A 39 -23.74 7.20 9.15
N CYS A 40 -24.64 6.30 9.55
CA CYS A 40 -24.35 5.12 10.35
C CYS A 40 -25.49 4.10 10.17
N ASN A 41 -25.31 2.90 10.70
CA ASN A 41 -26.28 1.80 10.70
C ASN A 41 -26.79 1.43 9.29
N PRO A 42 -25.90 0.94 8.41
CA PRO A 42 -26.28 0.55 7.06
C PRO A 42 -27.25 -0.64 7.10
N THR A 43 -28.15 -0.69 6.12
CA THR A 43 -29.13 -1.79 5.99
C THR A 43 -28.58 -2.97 5.19
N ARG A 44 -27.57 -2.73 4.35
CA ARG A 44 -26.89 -3.77 3.56
C ARG A 44 -25.39 -3.48 3.47
N LEU A 45 -24.59 -4.52 3.41
CA LEU A 45 -23.15 -4.46 3.11
C LEU A 45 -22.90 -5.21 1.79
N LEU A 46 -21.86 -4.81 1.06
CA LEU A 46 -21.34 -5.58 -0.07
C LEU A 46 -20.94 -6.98 0.41
N ALA A 47 -21.49 -8.02 -0.22
CA ALA A 47 -21.16 -9.38 0.15
C ALA A 47 -19.81 -9.80 -0.46
N PRO A 48 -19.04 -10.70 0.19
CA PRO A 48 -17.83 -11.26 -0.38
C PRO A 48 -18.09 -11.89 -1.76
N GLY A 49 -17.25 -11.56 -2.74
CA GLY A 49 -17.33 -12.10 -4.09
C GLY A 49 -18.24 -11.33 -5.05
N GLU A 50 -19.10 -10.43 -4.57
CA GLU A 50 -19.88 -9.55 -5.44
C GLU A 50 -18.96 -8.58 -6.23
N ASP A 51 -19.38 -8.21 -7.44
CA ASP A 51 -18.71 -7.15 -8.19
C ASP A 51 -19.14 -5.78 -7.65
N PRO A 52 -18.24 -5.00 -7.01
CA PRO A 52 -18.59 -3.72 -6.45
C PRO A 52 -19.11 -2.73 -7.52
N PHE A 53 -18.66 -2.83 -8.77
CA PHE A 53 -19.10 -1.91 -9.84
C PHE A 53 -20.56 -2.16 -10.21
N GLU A 54 -20.99 -3.42 -10.27
CA GLU A 54 -22.40 -3.78 -10.53
C GLU A 54 -23.30 -3.42 -9.34
N ARG A 55 -22.82 -3.64 -8.11
CA ARG A 55 -23.63 -3.40 -6.90
C ARG A 55 -23.97 -1.92 -6.71
N LEU A 56 -23.13 -1.00 -7.19
CA LEU A 56 -23.43 0.43 -7.18
C LEU A 56 -24.66 0.82 -8.01
N GLU A 57 -25.08 -0.01 -8.98
CA GLU A 57 -26.29 0.21 -9.78
C GLU A 57 -27.57 -0.28 -9.09
N ASP A 58 -27.47 -1.10 -8.04
CA ASP A 58 -28.60 -1.59 -7.25
C ASP A 58 -29.14 -0.50 -6.32
N LEU A 59 -29.86 0.46 -6.92
CA LEU A 59 -30.48 1.60 -6.27
C LEU A 59 -32.01 1.59 -6.43
N PRO A 60 -32.77 2.00 -5.40
CA PRO A 60 -34.19 2.22 -5.55
C PRO A 60 -34.46 3.42 -6.47
N ALA A 61 -35.66 3.50 -7.03
CA ALA A 61 -36.08 4.70 -7.77
C ALA A 61 -36.08 5.92 -6.83
N PRO A 62 -35.60 7.10 -7.28
CA PRO A 62 -35.63 8.30 -6.46
C PRO A 62 -37.07 8.72 -6.15
N THR A 63 -37.38 8.99 -4.88
CA THR A 63 -38.70 9.45 -4.44
C THR A 63 -38.61 10.59 -3.43
N GLY A 64 -39.50 11.57 -3.56
CA GLY A 64 -39.54 12.75 -2.67
C GLY A 64 -38.43 13.77 -2.93
N GLU A 65 -38.20 14.64 -1.94
CA GLU A 65 -37.40 15.88 -2.08
C GLU A 65 -36.00 15.80 -1.43
N ALA A 66 -35.47 14.60 -1.21
CA ALA A 66 -34.12 14.46 -0.65
C ALA A 66 -33.05 14.89 -1.67
N THR A 67 -31.95 15.48 -1.18
CA THR A 67 -30.80 15.85 -2.03
C THR A 67 -29.91 14.63 -2.28
N VAL A 68 -29.56 13.93 -1.21
CA VAL A 68 -28.77 12.69 -1.22
C VAL A 68 -29.65 11.52 -0.82
N GLY A 69 -30.41 11.63 0.27
CA GLY A 69 -31.35 10.61 0.76
C GLY A 69 -30.73 9.34 1.34
N GLY A 70 -29.62 8.87 0.78
CA GLY A 70 -29.00 7.57 1.06
C GLY A 70 -28.38 7.00 -0.21
N GLY A 71 -28.03 5.71 -0.19
CA GLY A 71 -27.38 5.01 -1.30
C GLY A 71 -26.21 4.16 -0.83
N TRP A 72 -25.31 3.83 -1.75
CA TRP A 72 -24.07 3.11 -1.46
C TRP A 72 -22.96 4.10 -1.11
N PHE A 73 -22.28 3.89 0.01
CA PHE A 73 -21.15 4.70 0.47
C PHE A 73 -19.98 3.79 0.81
N GLY A 74 -18.77 4.25 0.51
CA GLY A 74 -17.56 3.53 0.87
C GLY A 74 -16.40 3.81 -0.07
N TRP A 75 -15.61 2.77 -0.34
CA TRP A 75 -14.43 2.88 -1.19
C TRP A 75 -14.26 1.69 -2.14
N LEU A 76 -13.52 2.00 -3.21
CA LEU A 76 -13.08 1.13 -4.28
C LEU A 76 -11.54 1.19 -4.28
N GLY A 77 -10.87 0.17 -3.78
CA GLY A 77 -9.41 0.13 -3.69
C GLY A 77 -8.76 0.04 -5.06
N TYR A 78 -7.50 0.50 -5.16
CA TYR A 78 -6.70 0.42 -6.38
C TYR A 78 -6.67 -1.01 -6.95
N GLY A 79 -6.76 -1.98 -6.04
CA GLY A 79 -6.87 -3.38 -6.34
C GLY A 79 -8.11 -3.83 -7.12
N LEU A 80 -9.04 -2.95 -7.47
CA LEU A 80 -10.09 -3.32 -8.42
C LEU A 80 -9.63 -3.19 -9.89
N GLY A 81 -8.44 -2.64 -10.15
CA GLY A 81 -7.86 -2.55 -11.49
C GLY A 81 -7.72 -3.91 -12.20
N GLU A 82 -7.48 -5.01 -11.48
CA GLU A 82 -7.43 -6.37 -12.07
C GLU A 82 -8.78 -6.88 -12.60
N ARG A 83 -9.89 -6.27 -12.18
CA ARG A 83 -11.21 -6.58 -12.75
C ARG A 83 -11.42 -5.90 -14.09
N VAL A 84 -10.61 -4.90 -14.40
CA VAL A 84 -10.69 -4.10 -15.62
C VAL A 84 -9.63 -4.55 -16.63
N GLU A 85 -8.40 -4.76 -16.15
CA GLU A 85 -7.24 -5.09 -16.99
C GLU A 85 -6.53 -6.37 -16.51
N ARG A 86 -5.87 -7.06 -17.43
CA ARG A 86 -4.96 -8.15 -17.07
C ARG A 86 -3.63 -7.54 -16.64
N LEU A 87 -3.30 -7.67 -15.37
CA LEU A 87 -2.10 -7.09 -14.78
C LEU A 87 -1.17 -8.19 -14.24
N PRO A 88 0.13 -7.92 -14.11
CA PRO A 88 1.02 -8.76 -13.34
C PRO A 88 0.53 -8.86 -11.89
N PRO A 89 1.00 -9.87 -11.15
CA PRO A 89 0.70 -10.00 -9.73
C PRO A 89 1.11 -8.75 -8.95
N ARG A 90 0.25 -8.34 -8.01
CA ARG A 90 0.55 -7.20 -7.14
C ARG A 90 1.68 -7.51 -6.18
N PRO A 91 2.45 -6.49 -5.79
CA PRO A 91 3.31 -6.61 -4.63
C PRO A 91 2.50 -6.97 -3.36
N PRO A 92 3.12 -7.67 -2.41
CA PRO A 92 2.44 -8.15 -1.21
C PRO A 92 1.94 -7.00 -0.33
N ARG A 93 0.99 -7.35 0.52
CA ARG A 93 0.28 -6.46 1.43
C ARG A 93 0.47 -6.99 2.85
N PRO A 94 1.37 -6.43 3.68
CA PRO A 94 1.65 -7.01 5.00
C PRO A 94 0.40 -7.12 5.89
N VAL A 95 -0.50 -6.14 5.79
CA VAL A 95 -1.83 -6.19 6.38
C VAL A 95 -2.80 -5.61 5.35
N PRO A 96 -3.42 -6.45 4.50
CA PRO A 96 -4.26 -5.96 3.40
C PRO A 96 -5.49 -5.22 3.94
N LEU A 97 -6.07 -4.27 3.21
CA LEU A 97 -7.48 -3.87 3.38
C LEU A 97 -8.33 -4.55 2.31
N PRO A 98 -9.66 -4.71 2.50
CA PRO A 98 -10.52 -5.19 1.44
C PRO A 98 -10.43 -4.29 0.20
N ASP A 99 -10.36 -4.92 -0.99
CA ASP A 99 -10.32 -4.21 -2.28
C ASP A 99 -11.58 -3.36 -2.51
N ALA A 100 -12.68 -3.62 -1.80
CA ALA A 100 -13.84 -2.75 -1.74
C ALA A 100 -14.51 -2.85 -0.38
N HIS A 101 -15.08 -1.74 0.07
CA HIS A 101 -16.07 -1.72 1.14
C HIS A 101 -17.19 -0.80 0.70
N LEU A 102 -18.40 -1.34 0.55
CA LEU A 102 -19.60 -0.56 0.25
C LEU A 102 -20.69 -0.94 1.25
N ALA A 103 -21.34 0.08 1.79
CA ALA A 103 -22.44 -0.05 2.72
C ALA A 103 -23.61 0.78 2.21
N PHE A 104 -24.81 0.18 2.18
CA PHE A 104 -26.03 0.83 1.75
C PHE A 104 -26.72 1.46 2.96
N TYR A 105 -26.87 2.79 2.92
CA TYR A 105 -27.58 3.56 3.93
C TYR A 105 -28.89 4.03 3.33
N ASP A 106 -30.01 3.77 3.99
CA ASP A 106 -31.33 4.24 3.60
C ASP A 106 -31.66 5.63 4.17
N HIS A 107 -30.78 6.17 5.01
CA HIS A 107 -30.85 7.51 5.57
C HIS A 107 -29.47 8.10 5.81
N VAL A 108 -29.37 9.42 5.79
CA VAL A 108 -28.15 10.19 6.09
C VAL A 108 -28.49 11.49 6.81
N LEU A 109 -27.49 12.04 7.51
CA LEU A 109 -27.47 13.42 7.96
C LEU A 109 -26.72 14.24 6.91
N HIS A 110 -27.35 15.26 6.35
CA HIS A 110 -26.78 16.11 5.30
C HIS A 110 -26.72 17.56 5.77
N LEU A 111 -25.52 18.12 5.84
CA LEU A 111 -25.27 19.54 6.00
C LEU A 111 -25.18 20.17 4.61
N ASP A 112 -26.11 21.06 4.30
CA ASP A 112 -26.10 21.77 3.01
C ASP A 112 -25.13 22.97 2.98
N ALA A 113 -25.00 23.59 1.81
CA ALA A 113 -24.12 24.74 1.60
C ALA A 113 -24.55 26.00 2.37
N ASP A 114 -25.82 26.09 2.80
CA ASP A 114 -26.35 27.19 3.60
C ASP A 114 -26.10 26.99 5.11
N GLY A 115 -25.52 25.84 5.49
CA GLY A 115 -25.17 25.50 6.86
C GLY A 115 -26.30 24.86 7.67
N GLN A 116 -27.38 24.40 7.01
CA GLN A 116 -28.48 23.71 7.67
C GLN A 116 -28.27 22.19 7.61
N TRP A 117 -28.39 21.54 8.77
CA TRP A 117 -28.42 20.07 8.86
C TRP A 117 -29.81 19.52 8.55
N TRP A 118 -29.85 18.43 7.82
CA TRP A 118 -31.06 17.71 7.42
C TRP A 118 -30.92 16.22 7.73
N PHE A 119 -31.99 15.61 8.19
CA PHE A 119 -32.14 14.16 8.09
C PHE A 119 -32.81 13.86 6.75
N GLU A 120 -32.16 13.04 5.93
CA GLU A 120 -32.68 12.62 4.64
C GLU A 120 -32.84 11.09 4.63
N THR A 121 -33.90 10.59 4.00
CA THR A 121 -34.19 9.16 3.90
C THR A 121 -34.78 8.80 2.54
N LEU A 122 -34.38 7.62 2.04
CA LEU A 122 -34.92 6.99 0.83
C LEU A 122 -36.28 6.32 1.05
N THR A 123 -36.56 5.84 2.27
CA THR A 123 -37.76 5.05 2.59
C THR A 123 -38.89 5.91 3.16
N GLY A 124 -38.57 7.09 3.68
CA GLY A 124 -39.51 7.90 4.45
C GLY A 124 -39.68 7.42 5.89
N ASP A 125 -38.92 6.40 6.32
CA ASP A 125 -38.89 5.96 7.71
C ASP A 125 -38.15 6.99 8.57
N LEU A 126 -38.85 7.50 9.58
CA LEU A 126 -38.33 8.46 10.55
C LEU A 126 -37.93 7.81 11.87
N ALA A 127 -38.07 6.48 12.03
CA ALA A 127 -37.71 5.79 13.26
C ALA A 127 -36.27 6.08 13.76
N PRO A 128 -35.24 6.24 12.89
CA PRO A 128 -33.89 6.58 13.35
C PRO A 128 -33.74 8.03 13.85
N LEU A 129 -34.65 8.93 13.47
CA LEU A 129 -34.48 10.38 13.64
C LEU A 129 -34.28 10.79 15.10
N ASP A 130 -35.15 10.32 16.00
CA ASP A 130 -35.12 10.71 17.42
C ASP A 130 -33.79 10.32 18.10
N ARG A 131 -33.27 9.12 17.77
CA ARG A 131 -31.98 8.65 18.29
C ARG A 131 -30.84 9.52 17.77
N LEU A 132 -30.79 9.78 16.47
CA LEU A 132 -29.73 10.59 15.87
C LEU A 132 -29.77 12.03 16.39
N GLN A 133 -30.95 12.63 16.53
CA GLN A 133 -31.11 13.95 17.15
C GLN A 133 -30.60 13.97 18.58
N THR A 134 -30.89 12.93 19.37
CA THR A 134 -30.38 12.82 20.74
C THR A 134 -28.86 12.77 20.79
N LEU A 135 -28.23 11.99 19.90
CA LEU A 135 -26.76 11.90 19.81
C LEU A 135 -26.13 13.25 19.41
N LEU A 136 -26.70 13.94 18.42
CA LEU A 136 -26.21 15.26 18.00
C LEU A 136 -26.40 16.32 19.09
N ALA A 137 -27.54 16.30 19.80
CA ALA A 137 -27.79 17.23 20.90
C ALA A 137 -26.80 17.02 22.05
N ALA A 138 -26.53 15.77 22.42
CA ALA A 138 -25.55 15.44 23.46
C ALA A 138 -24.13 15.91 23.10
N ALA A 139 -23.76 15.88 21.82
CA ALA A 139 -22.48 16.39 21.34
C ALA A 139 -22.41 17.93 21.25
N ALA A 140 -23.57 18.61 21.19
CA ALA A 140 -23.65 20.07 21.17
C ALA A 140 -23.61 20.69 22.57
N GLU A 141 -23.90 19.91 23.62
CA GLU A 141 -23.71 20.36 24.99
C GLU A 141 -22.22 20.59 25.24
N PRO A 142 -21.81 21.76 25.79
CA PRO A 142 -20.44 21.92 26.26
C PRO A 142 -20.17 20.77 27.23
N PRO A 143 -18.99 20.11 27.17
CA PRO A 143 -18.70 19.01 28.06
C PRO A 143 -19.02 19.49 29.47
N ALA A 144 -20.08 18.93 30.06
CA ALA A 144 -20.45 19.25 31.43
C ALA A 144 -19.15 19.13 32.19
N ALA A 145 -18.78 20.15 32.97
CA ALA A 145 -17.58 20.11 33.79
C ALA A 145 -17.72 18.86 34.65
N ALA A 146 -17.19 17.74 34.14
CA ALA A 146 -17.18 16.48 34.81
C ALA A 146 -16.26 16.81 35.96
N ALA A 147 -16.87 17.02 37.13
CA ALA A 147 -16.19 17.10 38.38
C ALA A 147 -15.13 16.02 38.31
N ALA A 148 -13.87 16.44 38.21
CA ALA A 148 -12.76 15.53 38.02
C ALA A 148 -12.83 14.56 39.19
N ALA A 149 -13.35 13.37 38.93
CA ALA A 149 -13.15 12.24 39.81
C ALA A 149 -11.62 12.09 39.84
N PRO A 150 -10.95 12.26 41.00
CA PRO A 150 -9.52 12.04 41.08
C PRO A 150 -9.30 10.55 40.83
N GLY A 151 -8.96 10.17 39.61
CA GLY A 151 -8.78 8.77 39.22
C GLY A 151 -9.34 8.36 37.84
N ALA A 152 -10.11 9.20 37.14
CA ALA A 152 -10.37 8.96 35.72
C ALA A 152 -9.19 9.54 34.93
N SER A 153 -8.29 8.66 34.50
CA SER A 153 -7.04 9.01 33.83
C SER A 153 -7.30 9.93 32.63
N ALA A 154 -6.69 11.10 32.64
CA ALA A 154 -6.41 11.90 31.45
C ALA A 154 -5.33 11.23 30.56
N ASP A 155 -5.17 9.89 30.63
CA ASP A 155 -4.08 9.11 30.04
C ASP A 155 -4.49 8.31 28.79
N ALA A 156 -5.69 8.53 28.25
CA ALA A 156 -5.96 8.16 26.85
C ALA A 156 -5.53 9.30 25.91
N ALA A 157 -4.33 9.87 26.14
CA ALA A 157 -3.70 10.68 25.13
C ALA A 157 -3.27 9.73 24.01
N ASP A 158 -4.06 9.70 22.93
CA ASP A 158 -3.76 8.97 21.71
C ASP A 158 -2.31 9.27 21.31
N THR A 159 -1.42 8.30 21.53
CA THR A 159 0.01 8.51 21.37
C THR A 159 0.26 8.89 19.92
N PRO A 160 0.84 10.06 19.63
CA PRO A 160 0.95 10.50 18.25
C PRO A 160 1.71 9.47 17.42
N PRO A 161 1.21 9.12 16.22
CA PRO A 161 1.84 8.08 15.42
C PRO A 161 3.24 8.51 14.98
N ALA A 162 4.20 7.62 15.19
CA ALA A 162 5.57 7.77 14.72
C ALA A 162 5.75 6.95 13.43
N PHE A 163 5.64 7.62 12.29
CA PHE A 163 5.78 7.00 10.99
C PHE A 163 7.24 6.69 10.68
N THR A 164 7.44 5.57 10.02
CA THR A 164 8.72 5.15 9.45
C THR A 164 8.54 4.97 7.95
N LEU A 165 9.53 5.42 7.18
CA LEU A 165 9.67 5.10 5.77
C LEU A 165 10.43 3.78 5.66
N ARG A 166 9.76 2.69 5.31
CA ARG A 166 10.41 1.41 4.99
C ARG A 166 10.55 1.30 3.47
N GLY A 167 11.72 0.89 2.98
CA GLY A 167 11.95 0.69 1.54
C GLY A 167 12.17 1.96 0.70
N GLY A 168 12.54 3.09 1.30
CA GLY A 168 12.82 4.34 0.56
C GLY A 168 13.88 4.18 -0.54
N ALA A 169 14.95 3.45 -0.27
CA ALA A 169 15.95 3.13 -1.29
C ALA A 169 15.43 2.17 -2.37
N GLY A 170 14.44 1.33 -2.04
CA GLY A 170 13.69 0.55 -3.02
C GLY A 170 12.88 1.42 -3.97
N HIS A 171 12.28 2.49 -3.45
CA HIS A 171 11.60 3.48 -4.27
C HIS A 171 12.56 4.25 -5.19
N VAL A 172 13.72 4.70 -4.69
CA VAL A 172 14.78 5.32 -5.52
C VAL A 172 15.20 4.39 -6.67
N ALA A 173 15.44 3.13 -6.36
CA ALA A 173 15.73 2.08 -7.33
C ALA A 173 14.61 1.91 -8.39
N ALA A 174 13.35 1.86 -7.94
CA ALA A 174 12.20 1.77 -8.82
C ALA A 174 12.05 3.00 -9.74
N VAL A 175 12.33 4.20 -9.24
CA VAL A 175 12.32 5.43 -10.05
C VAL A 175 13.40 5.37 -11.13
N ALA A 176 14.62 4.95 -10.79
CA ALA A 176 15.71 4.82 -11.76
C ALA A 176 15.35 3.85 -12.90
N ASP A 177 14.82 2.67 -12.57
CA ASP A 177 14.36 1.69 -13.56
C ASP A 177 13.22 2.24 -14.43
N CYS A 178 12.24 2.94 -13.82
CA CYS A 178 11.16 3.57 -14.55
C CYS A 178 11.65 4.62 -15.55
N VAL A 179 12.66 5.41 -15.20
CA VAL A 179 13.30 6.38 -16.11
C VAL A 179 13.95 5.66 -17.29
N GLU A 180 14.63 4.54 -17.07
CA GLU A 180 15.21 3.72 -18.15
C GLU A 180 14.15 3.17 -19.10
N ARG A 181 13.01 2.70 -18.58
CA ARG A 181 11.87 2.23 -19.39
C ARG A 181 11.23 3.34 -20.20
N ILE A 182 11.12 4.53 -19.63
CA ILE A 182 10.64 5.72 -20.36
C ILE A 182 11.61 6.06 -21.49
N ALA A 183 12.93 6.05 -21.22
CA ALA A 183 13.96 6.30 -22.24
C ALA A 183 13.95 5.24 -23.36
N ALA A 184 13.59 3.99 -23.04
CA ALA A 184 13.41 2.92 -24.00
C ALA A 184 12.09 3.03 -24.82
N GLY A 185 11.21 3.98 -24.49
CA GLY A 185 9.93 4.20 -25.15
C GLY A 185 8.83 3.22 -24.74
N GLU A 186 8.96 2.55 -23.60
CA GLU A 186 7.93 1.63 -23.08
C GLU A 186 6.68 2.41 -22.60
N ILE A 187 6.90 3.52 -21.91
CA ILE A 187 5.88 4.42 -21.36
C ILE A 187 6.34 5.87 -21.43
N PHE A 188 5.42 6.83 -21.32
CA PHE A 188 5.72 8.25 -21.18
C PHE A 188 5.85 8.67 -19.71
N GLN A 189 5.03 8.08 -18.85
CA GLN A 189 4.99 8.36 -17.42
C GLN A 189 4.40 7.17 -16.67
N ALA A 190 4.90 6.91 -15.47
CA ALA A 190 4.23 6.10 -14.45
C ALA A 190 4.28 6.82 -13.10
N ASN A 191 3.19 6.79 -12.36
CA ASN A 191 3.13 7.30 -11.00
C ASN A 191 3.63 6.20 -10.09
N LEU A 192 4.79 6.36 -9.45
CA LEU A 192 5.32 5.39 -8.48
C LEU A 192 5.05 5.86 -7.06
N CYS A 193 4.74 4.91 -6.19
CA CYS A 193 4.36 5.14 -4.80
C CYS A 193 5.26 4.40 -3.81
N LEU A 194 5.19 4.86 -2.57
CA LEU A 194 5.75 4.24 -1.38
C LEU A 194 4.74 4.36 -0.23
N ARG A 195 5.01 3.66 0.87
CA ARG A 195 4.18 3.71 2.09
C ARG A 195 5.02 4.11 3.29
N LEU A 196 4.45 5.00 4.11
CA LEU A 196 4.87 5.22 5.48
C LEU A 196 3.99 4.38 6.41
N GLU A 197 4.57 3.85 7.49
CA GLU A 197 3.87 3.02 8.47
C GLU A 197 4.18 3.46 9.90
N ALA A 198 3.16 3.42 10.77
CA ALA A 198 3.28 3.56 12.22
C ALA A 198 2.53 2.42 12.94
N ALA A 199 3.08 1.96 14.08
CA ALA A 199 2.29 1.21 15.05
C ALA A 199 1.37 2.18 15.78
N TRP A 200 0.06 1.96 15.71
CA TRP A 200 -0.93 2.90 16.22
C TRP A 200 -2.28 2.22 16.42
N ASP A 201 -2.90 2.45 17.58
CA ASP A 201 -4.16 1.84 18.01
C ASP A 201 -5.18 2.89 18.51
N GLY A 202 -5.10 4.09 17.91
CA GLY A 202 -5.97 5.21 18.25
C GLY A 202 -7.31 5.22 17.52
N ASP A 203 -8.06 6.30 17.71
CA ASP A 203 -9.40 6.47 17.13
C ASP A 203 -9.34 7.16 15.76
N VAL A 204 -9.76 6.46 14.71
CA VAL A 204 -9.81 6.96 13.32
C VAL A 204 -10.73 8.19 13.20
N ALA A 205 -11.82 8.25 13.98
CA ALA A 205 -12.73 9.40 14.01
C ALA A 205 -12.02 10.67 14.53
N GLU A 206 -11.25 10.53 15.61
CA GLU A 206 -10.48 11.63 16.19
C GLU A 206 -9.32 12.06 15.27
N LEU A 207 -8.64 11.09 14.64
CA LEU A 207 -7.61 11.33 13.64
C LEU A 207 -8.17 12.16 12.49
N PHE A 208 -9.31 11.74 11.92
CA PHE A 208 -9.99 12.47 10.86
C PHE A 208 -10.39 13.88 11.28
N ALA A 209 -11.05 14.01 12.44
CA ALA A 209 -11.51 15.29 12.96
C ALA A 209 -10.36 16.30 13.11
N ARG A 210 -9.25 15.84 13.70
CA ARG A 210 -8.03 16.64 13.89
C ARG A 210 -7.41 17.07 12.58
N ALA A 211 -7.24 16.13 11.63
CA ALA A 211 -6.60 16.41 10.36
C ALA A 211 -7.44 17.36 9.49
N ARG A 212 -8.75 17.10 9.40
CA ARG A 212 -9.67 17.90 8.59
C ARG A 212 -9.79 19.33 9.11
N THR A 213 -9.88 19.52 10.43
CA THR A 213 -9.93 20.85 11.06
C THR A 213 -8.72 21.71 10.67
N ARG A 214 -7.55 21.08 10.48
CA ARG A 214 -6.30 21.78 10.12
C ARG A 214 -6.14 22.00 8.61
N LEU A 215 -6.59 21.06 7.78
CA LEU A 215 -6.26 21.04 6.34
C LEU A 215 -7.42 21.41 5.41
N GLN A 216 -8.66 21.23 5.86
CA GLN A 216 -9.90 21.56 5.13
C GLN A 216 -9.88 21.13 3.63
N PRO A 217 -9.60 19.85 3.32
CA PRO A 217 -9.50 19.38 1.94
C PRO A 217 -10.87 19.39 1.23
N ALA A 218 -10.85 19.47 -0.10
CA ALA A 218 -12.06 19.57 -0.90
C ALA A 218 -12.95 18.31 -0.85
N TYR A 219 -12.38 17.11 -0.75
CA TYR A 219 -13.10 15.83 -0.77
C TYR A 219 -12.64 14.92 0.37
N SER A 220 -12.77 15.38 1.62
CA SER A 220 -12.49 14.53 2.79
C SER A 220 -13.52 13.44 2.99
N ALA A 221 -13.07 12.26 3.41
CA ALA A 221 -13.92 11.12 3.71
C ALA A 221 -13.37 10.31 4.90
N CYS A 222 -14.24 9.81 5.76
CA CYS A 222 -13.90 8.93 6.88
C CYS A 222 -14.88 7.76 6.89
N PHE A 223 -14.37 6.53 7.00
CA PHE A 223 -15.18 5.33 7.17
C PHE A 223 -14.59 4.48 8.29
N ILE A 224 -15.44 4.14 9.27
CA ILE A 224 -15.05 3.38 10.45
C ILE A 224 -15.74 2.02 10.37
N THR A 225 -14.97 0.95 10.55
CA THR A 225 -15.43 -0.43 10.48
C THR A 225 -15.00 -1.19 11.73
N PRO A 226 -15.63 -2.34 12.06
CA PRO A 226 -15.22 -3.15 13.20
C PRO A 226 -13.79 -3.70 13.14
N TRP A 227 -13.15 -3.67 11.97
CA TRP A 227 -11.82 -4.26 11.74
C TRP A 227 -10.76 -3.23 11.34
N GLY A 228 -11.11 -1.94 11.24
CA GLY A 228 -10.22 -0.88 10.80
C GLY A 228 -10.97 0.33 10.24
N GLY A 229 -10.29 1.19 9.49
CA GLY A 229 -10.94 2.34 8.87
C GLY A 229 -10.01 3.15 7.98
N ILE A 230 -10.57 4.17 7.34
CA ILE A 230 -9.82 5.12 6.54
C ILE A 230 -10.17 6.56 6.92
N ALA A 231 -9.19 7.45 6.81
CA ALA A 231 -9.36 8.90 6.90
C ALA A 231 -8.67 9.56 5.69
N SER A 232 -9.47 9.91 4.69
CA SER A 232 -9.05 10.54 3.45
C SER A 232 -9.14 12.06 3.53
N LEU A 233 -8.08 12.72 3.06
CA LEU A 233 -7.94 14.17 2.98
C LEU A 233 -7.72 14.60 1.53
N SER A 234 -8.40 13.91 0.60
CA SER A 234 -8.21 14.10 -0.83
C SER A 234 -8.66 15.49 -1.31
N PRO A 235 -7.86 16.16 -2.14
CA PRO A 235 -8.27 17.38 -2.83
C PRO A 235 -8.94 17.09 -4.20
N GLU A 236 -8.86 15.86 -4.70
CA GLU A 236 -9.05 15.55 -6.12
C GLU A 236 -10.35 14.78 -6.40
N LEU A 237 -11.11 15.26 -7.38
CA LEU A 237 -12.32 14.59 -7.86
C LEU A 237 -11.94 13.53 -8.90
N PHE A 238 -12.28 12.27 -8.62
CA PHE A 238 -12.16 11.22 -9.64
C PHE A 238 -13.33 11.28 -10.61
N LEU A 239 -14.57 11.20 -10.14
CA LEU A 239 -15.75 11.21 -11.00
C LEU A 239 -16.92 11.87 -10.27
N ARG A 240 -17.67 12.69 -10.98
CA ARG A 240 -19.03 13.10 -10.61
C ARG A 240 -19.96 12.81 -11.76
N ARG A 241 -21.07 12.11 -11.51
CA ARG A 241 -22.16 11.90 -12.47
C ARG A 241 -23.46 12.46 -11.91
N GLU A 242 -24.01 13.45 -12.59
CA GLU A 242 -25.34 14.00 -12.34
C GLU A 242 -26.23 13.69 -13.55
N GLY A 243 -27.26 12.87 -13.36
CA GLY A 243 -28.03 12.34 -14.49
C GLY A 243 -27.13 11.56 -15.46
N ARG A 244 -26.88 12.10 -16.66
CA ARG A 244 -25.95 11.50 -17.62
C ARG A 244 -24.65 12.28 -17.78
N ASP A 245 -24.55 13.46 -17.18
CA ASP A 245 -23.38 14.31 -17.31
C ASP A 245 -22.30 13.85 -16.33
N VAL A 246 -21.12 13.59 -16.87
CA VAL A 246 -19.96 13.09 -16.16
C VAL A 246 -18.88 14.15 -16.18
N THR A 247 -18.30 14.42 -15.02
CA THR A 247 -17.15 15.31 -14.86
C THR A 247 -16.05 14.59 -14.11
N THR A 248 -14.81 14.82 -14.52
CA THR A 248 -13.61 14.42 -13.78
C THR A 248 -12.64 15.59 -13.70
N GLY A 249 -11.99 15.76 -12.54
CA GLY A 249 -11.19 16.95 -12.23
C GLY A 249 -9.76 16.60 -11.86
N PRO A 250 -8.90 16.23 -12.83
CA PRO A 250 -7.49 15.92 -12.58
C PRO A 250 -6.76 17.11 -11.99
N ILE A 251 -5.91 16.81 -11.01
CA ILE A 251 -5.01 17.78 -10.40
C ILE A 251 -3.57 17.42 -10.77
N LYS A 252 -2.85 18.35 -11.40
CA LYS A 252 -1.40 18.25 -11.64
C LYS A 252 -0.68 19.56 -11.36
N GLY A 253 0.62 19.46 -11.07
CA GLY A 253 1.43 20.57 -10.59
C GLY A 253 1.07 20.99 -9.15
N THR A 254 2.07 21.21 -8.32
CA THR A 254 1.89 21.73 -6.97
C THR A 254 2.94 22.78 -6.69
N ALA A 255 2.53 24.00 -6.34
CA ALA A 255 3.46 25.05 -5.97
C ALA A 255 2.95 25.89 -4.79
N PRO A 256 3.84 26.51 -4.01
CA PRO A 256 3.44 27.46 -2.96
C PRO A 256 2.78 28.72 -3.52
N HIS A 257 3.13 29.12 -4.76
CA HIS A 257 2.63 30.31 -5.44
C HIS A 257 2.25 30.00 -6.89
N PRO A 258 1.20 30.65 -7.45
CA PRO A 258 0.66 30.32 -8.76
C PRO A 258 1.63 30.62 -9.92
N GLU A 259 2.51 31.62 -9.77
CA GLU A 259 3.44 32.06 -10.82
C GLU A 259 4.44 30.96 -11.19
N ALA A 260 4.79 30.09 -10.23
CA ALA A 260 5.69 28.97 -10.45
C ALA A 260 5.07 27.91 -11.38
N LEU A 261 3.74 27.71 -11.33
CA LEU A 261 3.04 26.77 -12.21
C LEU A 261 2.73 27.37 -13.58
N GLN A 262 2.45 28.67 -13.65
CA GLN A 262 2.15 29.37 -14.90
C GLN A 262 3.28 29.28 -15.94
N HIS A 263 4.53 29.25 -15.46
CA HIS A 263 5.72 29.25 -16.30
C HIS A 263 6.41 27.88 -16.38
N SER A 264 5.83 26.84 -15.75
CA SER A 264 6.39 25.50 -15.78
C SER A 264 5.93 24.74 -17.02
N GLU A 265 6.81 24.66 -18.02
CA GLU A 265 6.56 23.85 -19.23
C GLU A 265 6.40 22.37 -18.89
N LYS A 266 7.12 21.87 -17.87
CA LYS A 266 7.03 20.49 -17.37
C LYS A 266 5.65 20.20 -16.78
N ASP A 267 5.19 21.00 -15.82
CA ASP A 267 3.89 20.77 -15.16
C ASP A 267 2.74 20.87 -16.16
N ARG A 268 2.84 21.79 -17.13
CA ARG A 268 1.83 21.92 -18.21
C ARG A 268 1.82 20.72 -19.14
N ALA A 269 2.97 20.17 -19.49
CA ALA A 269 3.07 18.97 -20.34
C ALA A 269 2.48 17.74 -19.64
N GLU A 270 2.81 17.54 -18.36
CA GLU A 270 2.22 16.44 -17.57
C GLU A 270 0.70 16.60 -17.44
N HIS A 271 0.23 17.83 -17.18
CA HIS A 271 -1.20 18.11 -17.07
C HIS A 271 -1.96 17.79 -18.35
N VAL A 272 -1.46 18.24 -19.52
CA VAL A 272 -2.07 17.94 -20.82
C VAL A 272 -2.17 16.44 -21.08
N MET A 273 -1.10 15.69 -20.78
CA MET A 273 -1.07 14.24 -20.96
C MET A 273 -2.13 13.53 -20.11
N ILE A 274 -2.36 13.99 -18.87
CA ILE A 274 -3.37 13.41 -17.98
C ILE A 274 -4.79 13.78 -18.42
N VAL A 275 -5.01 15.01 -18.88
CA VAL A 275 -6.29 15.42 -19.48
C VAL A 275 -6.61 14.54 -20.69
N ASP A 276 -5.64 14.29 -21.57
CA ASP A 276 -5.83 13.43 -22.74
C ASP A 276 -6.08 11.97 -22.36
N LEU A 277 -5.43 11.46 -21.32
CA LEU A 277 -5.71 10.13 -20.78
C LEU A 277 -7.17 10.02 -20.33
N MET A 278 -7.69 11.02 -19.62
CA MET A 278 -9.06 11.02 -19.12
C MET A 278 -10.08 11.20 -20.24
N ARG A 279 -9.76 12.01 -21.26
CA ARG A 279 -10.58 12.11 -22.48
C ARG A 279 -10.69 10.77 -23.18
N ASN A 280 -9.60 10.01 -23.27
CA ASN A 280 -9.60 8.66 -23.82
C ASN A 280 -10.46 7.70 -22.97
N ASP A 281 -10.30 7.74 -21.65
CA ASP A 281 -11.08 6.91 -20.74
C ASP A 281 -12.59 7.16 -20.84
N LEU A 282 -13.01 8.41 -20.75
CA LEU A 282 -14.42 8.79 -20.91
C LEU A 282 -14.94 8.49 -22.32
N GLY A 283 -14.10 8.67 -23.35
CA GLY A 283 -14.46 8.40 -24.74
C GLY A 283 -14.93 6.97 -25.02
N ARG A 284 -14.57 6.00 -24.18
CA ARG A 284 -15.01 4.60 -24.31
C ARG A 284 -16.50 4.39 -23.98
N VAL A 285 -17.09 5.27 -23.16
CA VAL A 285 -18.47 5.14 -22.64
C VAL A 285 -19.35 6.36 -22.88
N ALA A 286 -18.75 7.48 -23.31
CA ALA A 286 -19.45 8.71 -23.61
C ALA A 286 -20.22 8.65 -24.93
N ALA A 287 -21.25 9.48 -25.06
CA ALA A 287 -21.94 9.76 -26.30
C ALA A 287 -20.95 10.41 -27.29
N PHE A 288 -21.07 10.06 -28.57
CA PHE A 288 -20.17 10.56 -29.61
C PHE A 288 -20.11 12.10 -29.63
N GLY A 289 -18.90 12.66 -29.60
CA GLY A 289 -18.67 14.11 -29.64
C GLY A 289 -18.96 14.86 -28.33
N SER A 290 -19.35 14.17 -27.25
CA SER A 290 -19.67 14.84 -25.96
C SER A 290 -18.45 15.12 -25.09
N VAL A 291 -17.33 14.42 -25.30
CA VAL A 291 -16.11 14.58 -24.49
C VAL A 291 -15.40 15.89 -24.81
N HIS A 292 -15.28 16.77 -23.82
CA HIS A 292 -14.60 18.05 -23.96
C HIS A 292 -13.84 18.43 -22.69
N ALA A 293 -12.75 19.18 -22.86
CA ALA A 293 -11.94 19.72 -21.78
C ALA A 293 -11.54 21.17 -22.15
N PRO A 294 -11.41 22.09 -21.18
CA PRO A 294 -10.87 23.42 -21.41
C PRO A 294 -9.46 23.35 -22.02
N VAL A 295 -9.15 24.27 -22.95
CA VAL A 295 -7.84 24.33 -23.61
C VAL A 295 -6.74 24.78 -22.65
N GLU A 296 -7.07 25.65 -21.69
CA GLU A 296 -6.12 26.16 -20.70
C GLU A 296 -6.47 25.63 -19.30
N PRO A 297 -5.47 25.15 -18.53
CA PRO A 297 -5.68 24.74 -17.15
C PRO A 297 -5.97 25.95 -16.26
N GLN A 298 -6.86 25.74 -15.28
CA GLN A 298 -7.18 26.74 -14.27
C GLN A 298 -6.26 26.57 -13.05
N LEU A 299 -5.81 27.69 -12.47
CA LEU A 299 -5.07 27.68 -11.21
C LEU A 299 -6.06 27.73 -10.05
N GLN A 300 -6.03 26.71 -9.18
CA GLN A 300 -6.89 26.64 -8.01
C GLN A 300 -6.07 26.56 -6.72
N PRO A 301 -6.39 27.37 -5.69
CA PRO A 301 -5.80 27.23 -4.37
C PRO A 301 -6.44 26.05 -3.62
N HIS A 302 -5.62 25.16 -3.04
CA HIS A 302 -6.06 24.08 -2.16
C HIS A 302 -5.12 23.95 -0.96
N SER A 303 -5.66 24.05 0.27
CA SER A 303 -4.93 23.79 1.52
C SER A 303 -3.54 24.46 1.63
N GLY A 304 -3.43 25.71 1.17
CA GLY A 304 -2.18 26.50 1.26
C GLY A 304 -1.20 26.32 0.10
N VAL A 305 -1.55 25.57 -0.95
CA VAL A 305 -0.80 25.45 -2.20
C VAL A 305 -1.69 25.73 -3.41
N TRP A 306 -1.09 25.86 -4.59
CA TRP A 306 -1.78 26.04 -5.87
C TRP A 306 -1.61 24.81 -6.76
N HIS A 307 -2.63 24.55 -7.58
CA HIS A 307 -2.70 23.41 -8.49
C HIS A 307 -3.23 23.82 -9.88
N LEU A 308 -2.82 23.09 -10.93
CA LEU A 308 -3.46 23.14 -12.24
C LEU A 308 -4.62 22.14 -12.28
N VAL A 309 -5.78 22.62 -12.71
CA VAL A 309 -7.02 21.83 -12.80
C VAL A 309 -7.67 22.04 -14.17
N SER A 310 -8.03 20.95 -14.84
CA SER A 310 -8.83 20.99 -16.07
C SER A 310 -9.93 19.96 -15.98
N ASP A 311 -11.15 20.41 -15.76
CA ASP A 311 -12.30 19.51 -15.74
C ASP A 311 -12.54 18.92 -17.13
N VAL A 312 -12.62 17.59 -17.22
CA VAL A 312 -13.02 16.89 -18.42
C VAL A 312 -14.47 16.48 -18.26
N HIS A 313 -15.30 16.92 -19.20
CA HIS A 313 -16.73 16.69 -19.20
C HIS A 313 -17.12 15.74 -20.33
N ALA A 314 -18.14 14.92 -20.09
CA ALA A 314 -18.73 14.03 -21.06
C ALA A 314 -20.20 13.76 -20.74
N THR A 315 -20.97 13.29 -21.72
CA THR A 315 -22.32 12.78 -21.47
C THR A 315 -22.30 11.27 -21.67
N LEU A 316 -22.67 10.49 -20.66
CA LEU A 316 -22.68 9.03 -20.71
C LEU A 316 -23.64 8.51 -21.80
N ALA A 317 -23.20 7.60 -22.67
CA ALA A 317 -24.00 7.11 -23.79
C ALA A 317 -25.28 6.37 -23.32
N PRO A 318 -26.45 6.53 -23.97
CA PRO A 318 -27.76 6.07 -23.49
C PRO A 318 -27.83 4.68 -22.83
N SER A 319 -27.11 3.71 -23.39
CA SER A 319 -27.08 2.31 -22.95
C SER A 319 -26.02 1.98 -21.89
N ARG A 320 -25.32 2.97 -21.35
CA ARG A 320 -24.23 2.81 -20.38
C ARG A 320 -24.65 3.28 -18.99
N GLY A 321 -24.18 2.57 -17.97
CA GLY A 321 -24.41 2.86 -16.55
C GLY A 321 -23.13 3.20 -15.77
N ASP A 322 -23.23 3.22 -14.44
CA ASP A 322 -22.11 3.51 -13.54
C ASP A 322 -21.06 2.39 -13.55
N ALA A 323 -21.48 1.14 -13.72
CA ALA A 323 -20.56 0.01 -13.82
C ALA A 323 -19.70 0.10 -15.10
N ASP A 324 -20.29 0.48 -16.23
CA ASP A 324 -19.55 0.76 -17.47
C ASP A 324 -18.57 1.92 -17.29
N LEU A 325 -19.03 3.02 -16.66
CA LEU A 325 -18.21 4.20 -16.41
C LEU A 325 -16.98 3.85 -15.55
N LEU A 326 -17.17 3.12 -14.45
CA LEU A 326 -16.09 2.70 -13.57
C LEU A 326 -15.13 1.76 -14.28
N ARG A 327 -15.61 0.74 -15.00
CA ARG A 327 -14.73 -0.13 -15.79
C ARG A 327 -13.97 0.61 -16.87
N ALA A 328 -14.54 1.66 -17.45
CA ALA A 328 -13.84 2.47 -18.44
C ALA A 328 -12.81 3.40 -17.81
N THR A 329 -12.89 3.76 -16.54
CA THR A 329 -12.07 4.86 -15.98
C THR A 329 -11.15 4.43 -14.85
N PHE A 330 -11.41 3.28 -14.20
CA PHE A 330 -10.69 2.82 -13.03
C PHE A 330 -9.38 2.06 -13.39
N PRO A 331 -8.30 2.20 -12.60
CA PRO A 331 -8.13 3.19 -11.52
C PRO A 331 -7.94 4.63 -12.05
N PRO A 332 -8.11 5.66 -11.19
CA PRO A 332 -8.07 7.05 -11.62
C PRO A 332 -6.79 7.41 -12.40
N GLY A 333 -6.96 8.09 -13.53
CA GLY A 333 -5.86 8.33 -14.48
C GLY A 333 -4.64 9.07 -13.89
N SER A 334 -4.89 10.07 -13.04
CA SER A 334 -3.86 10.94 -12.45
C SER A 334 -2.83 10.23 -11.57
N VAL A 335 -3.17 9.05 -11.05
CA VAL A 335 -2.34 8.21 -10.17
C VAL A 335 -1.85 6.92 -10.86
N THR A 336 -1.95 6.86 -12.18
CA THR A 336 -1.48 5.74 -13.02
C THR A 336 -0.29 6.15 -13.87
N GLY A 337 -0.51 6.58 -15.10
CA GLY A 337 0.53 6.89 -16.08
C GLY A 337 0.00 6.76 -17.51
N ALA A 338 0.87 7.00 -18.48
CA ALA A 338 0.51 7.01 -19.89
C ALA A 338 1.54 6.21 -20.71
N PRO A 339 1.11 5.28 -21.58
CA PRO A 339 -0.25 4.73 -21.72
C PRO A 339 -0.69 3.94 -20.48
N LYS A 340 -1.95 4.08 -20.04
CA LYS A 340 -2.43 3.55 -18.74
C LYS A 340 -2.13 2.07 -18.53
N VAL A 341 -2.51 1.20 -19.46
CA VAL A 341 -2.36 -0.26 -19.29
C VAL A 341 -0.88 -0.64 -19.08
N GLN A 342 0.02 -0.09 -19.89
CA GLN A 342 1.45 -0.37 -19.75
C GLN A 342 2.02 0.23 -18.46
N ALA A 343 1.61 1.45 -18.09
CA ALA A 343 2.02 2.05 -16.83
C ALA A 343 1.60 1.22 -15.61
N LEU A 344 0.39 0.62 -15.62
CA LEU A 344 -0.07 -0.29 -14.56
C LEU A 344 0.80 -1.56 -14.47
N HIS A 345 1.29 -2.09 -15.60
CA HIS A 345 2.22 -3.22 -15.60
C HIS A 345 3.56 -2.84 -14.95
N VAL A 346 4.11 -1.69 -15.33
CA VAL A 346 5.36 -1.16 -14.77
C VAL A 346 5.22 -0.94 -13.26
N ILE A 347 4.12 -0.30 -12.83
CA ILE A 347 3.81 -0.07 -11.40
C ILE A 347 3.81 -1.40 -10.63
N SER A 348 3.09 -2.41 -11.13
CA SER A 348 2.99 -3.71 -10.44
C SER A 348 4.33 -4.43 -10.30
N GLN A 349 5.26 -4.19 -11.23
CA GLN A 349 6.59 -4.79 -11.21
C GLN A 349 7.58 -4.06 -10.31
N LEU A 350 7.45 -2.73 -10.21
CA LEU A 350 8.45 -1.88 -9.55
C LEU A 350 8.11 -1.55 -8.10
N GLU A 351 6.83 -1.53 -7.74
CA GLU A 351 6.45 -1.21 -6.35
C GLU A 351 6.76 -2.35 -5.39
N SER A 352 7.16 -1.98 -4.18
CA SER A 352 7.51 -2.93 -3.12
C SER A 352 6.30 -3.41 -2.32
N THR A 353 5.20 -2.66 -2.32
CA THR A 353 3.99 -2.94 -1.53
C THR A 353 2.73 -2.58 -2.30
N GLY A 354 1.63 -3.31 -2.05
CA GLY A 354 0.34 -3.02 -2.68
C GLY A 354 -0.25 -1.67 -2.27
N ARG A 355 -1.09 -1.08 -3.13
CA ARG A 355 -1.68 0.23 -2.89
C ARG A 355 -2.99 0.24 -2.07
N GLU A 356 -3.58 -0.90 -1.72
CA GLU A 356 -4.84 -0.99 -0.94
C GLU A 356 -5.93 0.00 -1.41
N VAL A 357 -6.43 0.87 -0.51
CA VAL A 357 -7.40 1.93 -0.81
C VAL A 357 -6.71 3.10 -1.48
N TYR A 358 -5.47 3.41 -1.09
CA TYR A 358 -4.66 4.47 -1.65
C TYR A 358 -4.58 4.38 -3.19
N THR A 359 -4.77 5.52 -3.87
CA THR A 359 -4.91 5.63 -5.34
C THR A 359 -6.09 4.88 -5.97
N GLY A 360 -7.00 4.34 -5.16
CA GLY A 360 -8.35 3.95 -5.57
C GLY A 360 -9.31 5.14 -5.58
N ALA A 361 -10.56 4.92 -5.19
CA ALA A 361 -11.60 5.93 -5.11
C ALA A 361 -12.49 5.77 -3.87
N ILE A 362 -12.96 6.88 -3.29
CA ILE A 362 -13.83 6.90 -2.11
C ILE A 362 -15.02 7.83 -2.41
N GLY A 363 -16.22 7.49 -1.94
CA GLY A 363 -17.38 8.37 -2.10
C GLY A 363 -18.70 7.62 -2.02
N TYR A 364 -19.64 7.98 -2.91
CA TYR A 364 -21.00 7.44 -2.89
C TYR A 364 -21.63 7.30 -4.28
N VAL A 365 -22.71 6.50 -4.32
CA VAL A 365 -23.73 6.55 -5.38
C VAL A 365 -25.11 6.60 -4.73
N SER A 366 -25.89 7.62 -5.09
CA SER A 366 -27.21 7.93 -4.58
C SER A 366 -28.23 7.97 -5.72
N PRO A 367 -29.48 7.51 -5.50
CA PRO A 367 -30.54 7.65 -6.49
C PRO A 367 -30.93 9.12 -6.74
N HIS A 368 -30.67 10.02 -5.79
CA HIS A 368 -30.98 11.45 -5.89
C HIS A 368 -29.78 12.27 -6.38
N ALA A 369 -28.59 12.04 -5.82
CA ALA A 369 -27.39 12.83 -6.11
C ALA A 369 -26.48 12.24 -7.20
N GLY A 370 -26.77 11.03 -7.70
CA GLY A 370 -25.93 10.36 -8.69
C GLY A 370 -24.66 9.78 -8.09
N LEU A 371 -23.56 9.76 -8.85
CA LEU A 371 -22.27 9.19 -8.41
C LEU A 371 -21.29 10.32 -8.12
N GLU A 372 -20.56 10.23 -7.00
CA GLU A 372 -19.45 11.13 -6.73
C GLU A 372 -18.34 10.38 -5.99
N LEU A 373 -17.13 10.43 -6.57
CA LEU A 373 -15.95 9.73 -6.09
C LEU A 373 -14.73 10.65 -6.14
N ASN A 374 -13.92 10.61 -5.10
CA ASN A 374 -12.60 11.24 -5.08
C ASN A 374 -11.53 10.28 -5.62
N VAL A 375 -10.32 10.80 -5.85
CA VAL A 375 -9.12 9.96 -5.93
C VAL A 375 -8.63 9.72 -4.49
N ALA A 376 -8.41 8.48 -4.09
CA ALA A 376 -8.02 8.11 -2.73
C ALA A 376 -6.54 8.42 -2.43
N ILE A 377 -6.12 9.68 -2.60
CA ILE A 377 -4.81 10.20 -2.20
C ILE A 377 -4.91 10.90 -0.85
N ARG A 378 -3.77 11.17 -0.20
CA ARG A 378 -3.71 11.80 1.13
C ARG A 378 -4.61 11.08 2.14
N THR A 379 -4.56 9.75 2.13
CA THR A 379 -5.48 8.88 2.88
C THR A 379 -4.72 8.05 3.89
N PHE A 380 -5.12 8.15 5.15
CA PHE A 380 -4.68 7.28 6.21
C PHE A 380 -5.51 5.99 6.21
N GLU A 381 -4.85 4.85 6.34
CA GLU A 381 -5.47 3.53 6.41
C GLU A 381 -5.10 2.89 7.75
N HIS A 382 -6.08 2.41 8.51
CA HIS A 382 -5.88 1.77 9.81
C HIS A 382 -6.41 0.34 9.80
N ARG A 383 -5.59 -0.61 10.24
CA ARG A 383 -5.99 -2.02 10.43
C ARG A 383 -5.00 -2.71 11.37
N ALA A 384 -5.51 -3.54 12.28
CA ALA A 384 -4.69 -4.41 13.14
C ALA A 384 -3.53 -3.70 13.88
N GLY A 385 -3.81 -2.55 14.53
CA GLY A 385 -2.81 -1.81 15.32
C GLY A 385 -1.72 -1.12 14.48
N ARG A 386 -2.02 -0.86 13.21
CA ARG A 386 -1.13 -0.22 12.24
C ARG A 386 -1.85 0.87 11.47
N LEU A 387 -1.12 1.94 11.19
CA LEU A 387 -1.56 3.09 10.42
C LEU A 387 -0.60 3.29 9.23
N TRP A 388 -1.15 3.37 8.03
CA TRP A 388 -0.39 3.63 6.81
C TRP A 388 -0.76 4.96 6.17
N LEU A 389 0.22 5.55 5.49
CA LEU A 389 0.04 6.70 4.63
C LEU A 389 0.81 6.49 3.32
N GLY A 390 0.10 6.45 2.20
CA GLY A 390 0.70 6.38 0.87
C GLY A 390 1.20 7.75 0.39
N ALA A 391 2.33 7.75 -0.31
CA ALA A 391 2.87 8.92 -1.01
C ALA A 391 3.46 8.48 -2.36
N GLY A 392 3.43 9.37 -3.35
CA GLY A 392 3.93 9.06 -4.70
C GLY A 392 4.01 10.28 -5.60
N GLY A 393 4.56 10.07 -6.79
CA GLY A 393 4.78 11.09 -7.81
C GLY A 393 4.82 10.51 -9.22
N GLY A 394 4.54 11.36 -10.21
CA GLY A 394 4.61 11.01 -11.63
C GLY A 394 6.06 11.01 -12.11
N ILE A 395 6.57 9.84 -12.47
CA ILE A 395 7.93 9.69 -12.99
C ILE A 395 7.93 9.96 -14.49
N VAL A 396 8.81 10.85 -14.92
CA VAL A 396 9.02 11.26 -16.31
C VAL A 396 10.49 11.10 -16.69
N ALA A 397 10.84 11.32 -17.96
CA ALA A 397 12.19 11.09 -18.49
C ALA A 397 13.30 11.91 -17.79
N ASP A 398 12.95 13.05 -17.17
CA ASP A 398 13.89 13.93 -16.47
C ASP A 398 13.83 13.81 -14.94
N SER A 399 13.09 12.83 -14.41
CA SER A 399 12.97 12.61 -12.97
C SER A 399 14.30 12.18 -12.35
N ASP A 400 14.68 12.82 -11.24
CA ASP A 400 15.82 12.40 -10.41
C ASP A 400 15.32 11.47 -9.28
N PRO A 401 15.85 10.24 -9.17
CA PRO A 401 15.39 9.27 -8.18
C PRO A 401 15.35 9.74 -6.72
N HIS A 402 16.29 10.58 -6.29
CA HIS A 402 16.35 11.07 -4.93
C HIS A 402 15.41 12.27 -4.71
N ALA A 403 15.27 13.14 -5.72
CA ALA A 403 14.31 14.24 -5.69
C ALA A 403 12.87 13.72 -5.62
N GLU A 404 12.53 12.66 -6.35
CA GLU A 404 11.20 12.04 -6.33
C GLU A 404 10.86 11.42 -4.97
N LEU A 405 11.86 10.81 -4.31
CA LEU A 405 11.69 10.35 -2.93
C LEU A 405 11.41 11.52 -1.97
N GLU A 406 12.16 12.62 -2.09
CA GLU A 406 11.95 13.80 -1.26
C GLU A 406 10.59 14.45 -1.53
N GLU A 407 10.11 14.46 -2.78
CA GLU A 407 8.77 14.93 -3.13
C GLU A 407 7.68 14.11 -2.42
N CYS A 408 7.83 12.78 -2.35
CA CYS A 408 6.93 11.93 -1.57
C CYS A 408 6.88 12.36 -0.10
N MET A 409 8.04 12.70 0.49
CA MET A 409 8.12 13.18 1.86
C MET A 409 7.50 14.57 2.04
N VAL A 410 7.69 15.48 1.08
CA VAL A 410 7.04 16.80 1.05
C VAL A 410 5.51 16.66 1.04
N LYS A 411 4.96 15.70 0.30
CA LYS A 411 3.51 15.42 0.27
C LYS A 411 3.01 14.78 1.58
N ALA A 412 3.82 13.95 2.23
CA ALA A 412 3.43 13.23 3.45
C ALA A 412 3.51 14.09 4.73
N ARG A 413 4.55 14.93 4.89
CA ARG A 413 4.82 15.70 6.13
C ARG A 413 3.63 16.56 6.61
N PRO A 414 2.92 17.32 5.76
CA PRO A 414 1.77 18.11 6.21
C PRO A 414 0.65 17.26 6.80
N LEU A 415 0.41 16.07 6.24
CA LEU A 415 -0.63 15.15 6.73
C LEU A 415 -0.26 14.57 8.09
N VAL A 416 0.98 14.11 8.23
CA VAL A 416 1.49 13.56 9.50
C VAL A 416 1.48 14.63 10.59
N SER A 417 1.92 15.85 10.27
CA SER A 417 1.85 17.00 11.20
C SER A 417 0.41 17.36 11.57
N ALA A 418 -0.53 17.29 10.62
CA ALA A 418 -1.94 17.58 10.85
C ALA A 418 -2.60 16.60 11.84
N ILE A 419 -2.05 15.41 12.06
CA ILE A 419 -2.52 14.50 13.12
C ILE A 419 -1.67 14.57 14.40
N GLY A 420 -0.63 15.41 14.41
CA GLY A 420 0.33 15.53 15.52
C GLY A 420 1.41 14.46 15.51
N GLY A 421 1.46 13.62 14.47
CA GLY A 421 2.45 12.57 14.32
C GLY A 421 3.82 13.11 13.91
N THR A 422 4.78 12.19 13.83
CA THR A 422 6.15 12.47 13.38
C THR A 422 6.58 11.46 12.32
N ILE A 423 7.57 11.83 11.51
CA ILE A 423 8.24 10.90 10.60
C ILE A 423 9.66 10.73 11.14
N ALA A 424 10.01 9.51 11.54
CA ALA A 424 11.36 9.19 11.98
C ALA A 424 12.33 9.27 10.80
N GLU A 425 13.43 9.99 10.98
CA GLU A 425 14.54 9.97 10.02
C GLU A 425 15.17 8.58 10.03
N HIS A 426 15.20 7.92 8.87
CA HIS A 426 15.90 6.66 8.72
C HIS A 426 17.42 6.93 8.81
N LYS A 427 18.00 6.74 10.00
CA LYS A 427 19.46 6.62 10.11
C LYS A 427 19.84 5.29 9.48
N VAL A 428 20.34 5.32 8.24
CA VAL A 428 21.05 4.19 7.65
C VAL A 428 22.18 3.84 8.63
N HIS A 429 22.00 2.77 9.40
CA HIS A 429 23.01 2.32 10.35
C HIS A 429 24.12 1.63 9.55
N GLY A 430 25.13 2.42 9.19
CA GLY A 430 26.46 2.00 8.75
C GLY A 430 26.43 0.80 7.82
N THR A 431 26.06 1.01 6.56
CA THR A 431 26.27 0.02 5.52
C THR A 431 27.77 -0.21 5.39
N LEU A 432 28.23 -1.45 5.56
CA LEU A 432 29.35 -1.90 4.76
C LEU A 432 29.02 -1.59 3.30
N GLY A 433 29.84 -0.76 2.65
CA GLY A 433 29.62 -0.26 1.28
C GLY A 433 29.79 -1.35 0.23
N PHE A 434 28.95 -2.39 0.27
CA PHE A 434 28.85 -3.38 -0.79
C PHE A 434 27.81 -2.88 -1.79
N PRO A 435 28.20 -2.53 -3.04
CA PRO A 435 27.23 -2.35 -4.11
C PRO A 435 26.63 -3.73 -4.43
N ALA A 436 25.48 -4.03 -3.83
CA ALA A 436 24.69 -5.22 -4.17
C ALA A 436 23.87 -4.91 -5.43
N PRO A 437 23.89 -5.77 -6.46
CA PRO A 437 23.07 -5.57 -7.64
C PRO A 437 21.59 -5.54 -7.26
N LEU A 438 20.89 -4.53 -7.77
CA LEU A 438 19.44 -4.44 -7.68
C LEU A 438 18.80 -5.50 -8.58
N VAL A 439 17.79 -6.18 -8.04
CA VAL A 439 17.03 -7.20 -8.76
C VAL A 439 15.55 -6.83 -8.72
N HIS A 440 14.89 -6.91 -9.87
CA HIS A 440 13.46 -6.64 -10.03
C HIS A 440 12.68 -7.92 -10.27
N GLY A 441 11.38 -7.88 -9.95
CA GLY A 441 10.44 -8.97 -10.20
C GLY A 441 9.81 -9.51 -8.92
N ARG A 442 8.72 -10.25 -9.13
CA ARG A 442 7.95 -10.93 -8.09
C ARG A 442 7.56 -12.32 -8.56
N PRO A 443 7.48 -13.30 -7.64
CA PRO A 443 6.96 -14.61 -7.97
C PRO A 443 5.51 -14.52 -8.45
N ASP A 444 5.17 -15.29 -9.49
CA ASP A 444 3.79 -15.43 -9.96
C ASP A 444 2.94 -16.30 -9.02
N PRO A 445 1.96 -15.74 -8.28
CA PRO A 445 1.10 -16.48 -7.39
C PRO A 445 0.17 -17.45 -8.13
N ALA A 446 -0.06 -17.27 -9.44
CA ALA A 446 -0.84 -18.22 -10.24
C ALA A 446 -0.12 -19.57 -10.40
N LEU A 447 1.21 -19.58 -10.27
CA LEU A 447 1.99 -20.81 -10.27
C LEU A 447 1.88 -21.57 -8.94
N GLY A 448 1.35 -20.96 -7.87
CA GLY A 448 1.11 -21.62 -6.60
C GLY A 448 2.24 -21.49 -5.56
N VAL A 449 2.10 -22.24 -4.47
CA VAL A 449 3.04 -22.27 -3.34
C VAL A 449 3.56 -23.68 -3.10
N PHE A 450 4.66 -23.83 -2.37
CA PHE A 450 5.23 -25.14 -2.06
C PHE A 450 5.78 -25.24 -0.65
N GLU A 451 6.00 -26.47 -0.20
CA GLU A 451 6.80 -26.78 0.97
C GLU A 451 7.93 -27.76 0.66
N THR A 452 8.97 -27.71 1.49
CA THR A 452 10.04 -28.71 1.42
C THR A 452 10.55 -29.05 2.81
N LEU A 453 10.56 -30.34 3.11
CA LEU A 453 10.89 -30.92 4.41
C LEU A 453 11.76 -32.17 4.24
N HIS A 454 12.41 -32.58 5.32
CA HIS A 454 13.18 -33.83 5.38
C HIS A 454 12.28 -34.95 5.89
N GLY A 455 11.86 -35.85 4.99
CA GLY A 455 10.90 -36.90 5.32
C GLY A 455 9.62 -36.32 5.94
N ARG A 456 9.30 -36.76 7.17
CA ARG A 456 8.19 -36.21 7.99
C ARG A 456 8.65 -35.32 9.14
N ARG A 457 9.90 -34.86 9.17
CA ARG A 457 10.40 -33.99 10.25
C ARG A 457 9.65 -32.64 10.24
N ASN A 458 9.16 -32.23 11.42
CA ASN A 458 8.36 -31.01 11.62
C ASN A 458 7.14 -30.90 10.68
N LEU A 459 6.56 -32.04 10.26
CA LEU A 459 5.49 -32.10 9.26
C LEU A 459 4.34 -31.13 9.55
N GLU A 460 3.79 -31.12 10.76
CA GLU A 460 2.63 -30.27 11.07
C GLU A 460 2.97 -28.78 10.96
N ALA A 461 4.17 -28.35 11.35
CA ALA A 461 4.58 -26.96 11.20
C ALA A 461 4.68 -26.55 9.71
N HIS A 462 5.18 -27.44 8.86
CA HIS A 462 5.21 -27.21 7.41
C HIS A 462 3.79 -27.19 6.80
N LEU A 463 2.93 -28.14 7.17
CA LEU A 463 1.54 -28.18 6.68
C LEU A 463 0.72 -26.99 7.18
N ALA A 464 0.90 -26.55 8.42
CA ALA A 464 0.24 -25.37 8.96
C ALA A 464 0.64 -24.10 8.20
N ARG A 465 1.93 -23.91 7.90
CA ARG A 465 2.41 -22.78 7.09
C ARG A 465 1.88 -22.82 5.65
N LEU A 466 1.87 -24.01 5.03
CA LEU A 466 1.30 -24.20 3.70
C LEU A 466 -0.20 -23.90 3.70
N ARG A 467 -0.94 -24.42 4.67
CA ARG A 467 -2.39 -24.20 4.84
C ARG A 467 -2.70 -22.71 5.03
N ALA A 468 -1.94 -22.01 5.86
CA ALA A 468 -2.09 -20.57 6.05
C ALA A 468 -1.86 -19.81 4.73
N SER A 469 -0.82 -20.16 3.97
CA SER A 469 -0.53 -19.52 2.67
C SER A 469 -1.63 -19.80 1.64
N VAL A 470 -2.13 -21.03 1.57
CA VAL A 470 -3.22 -21.40 0.63
C VAL A 470 -4.51 -20.64 0.96
N TRP A 471 -4.86 -20.55 2.24
CA TRP A 471 -6.02 -19.80 2.69
C TRP A 471 -5.88 -18.30 2.42
N GLU A 472 -4.74 -17.70 2.79
CA GLU A 472 -4.50 -16.27 2.66
C GLU A 472 -4.47 -15.81 1.19
N LEU A 473 -3.85 -16.60 0.31
CA LEU A 473 -3.68 -16.23 -1.10
C LEU A 473 -4.89 -16.58 -1.97
N TYR A 474 -5.54 -17.72 -1.70
CA TYR A 474 -6.53 -18.29 -2.61
C TYR A 474 -7.91 -18.50 -1.97
N GLY A 475 -8.04 -18.36 -0.65
CA GLY A 475 -9.29 -18.63 0.06
C GLY A 475 -9.71 -20.11 0.01
N GLU A 476 -8.76 -21.00 -0.26
CA GLU A 476 -9.00 -22.44 -0.41
C GLU A 476 -8.55 -23.22 0.84
N GLU A 477 -9.13 -24.39 1.05
CA GLU A 477 -8.65 -25.33 2.06
C GLU A 477 -7.57 -26.24 1.46
N LEU A 478 -6.48 -26.45 2.22
CA LEU A 478 -5.45 -27.39 1.81
C LEU A 478 -6.01 -28.83 1.90
N PRO A 479 -6.04 -29.61 0.78
CA PRO A 479 -6.49 -31.00 0.81
C PRO A 479 -5.64 -31.86 1.75
N GLU A 480 -6.15 -33.03 2.12
CA GLU A 480 -5.35 -34.02 2.84
C GLU A 480 -4.19 -34.50 1.95
N ILE A 481 -2.97 -34.51 2.50
CA ILE A 481 -1.75 -34.82 1.76
C ILE A 481 -1.09 -36.05 2.38
N ASP A 482 -0.95 -37.13 1.61
CA ASP A 482 -0.11 -38.25 2.02
C ASP A 482 1.37 -37.90 1.78
N VAL A 483 2.08 -37.65 2.87
CA VAL A 483 3.50 -37.29 2.84
C VAL A 483 4.34 -38.53 3.13
N PRO A 484 5.24 -38.97 2.24
CA PRO A 484 6.02 -40.19 2.44
C PRO A 484 7.01 -40.05 3.62
N ASP A 485 7.14 -41.12 4.42
CA ASP A 485 8.16 -41.21 5.48
C ASP A 485 9.46 -41.79 4.91
N VAL A 486 10.31 -40.90 4.39
CA VAL A 486 11.56 -41.25 3.71
C VAL A 486 12.71 -40.39 4.19
N ASP A 487 13.92 -40.95 4.19
CA ASP A 487 15.16 -40.19 4.47
C ASP A 487 15.61 -39.39 3.23
N ALA A 488 14.75 -38.49 2.77
CA ALA A 488 14.93 -37.71 1.56
C ALA A 488 14.27 -36.33 1.69
N ALA A 489 14.57 -35.43 0.76
CA ALA A 489 13.84 -34.16 0.65
C ALA A 489 12.47 -34.46 0.03
N VAL A 490 11.40 -34.16 0.76
CA VAL A 490 10.03 -34.23 0.27
C VAL A 490 9.59 -32.83 -0.11
N ARG A 491 9.07 -32.65 -1.32
CA ARG A 491 8.49 -31.41 -1.80
C ARG A 491 7.00 -31.59 -2.02
N ILE A 492 6.22 -30.66 -1.47
CA ILE A 492 4.77 -30.59 -1.63
C ILE A 492 4.49 -29.32 -2.42
N ASP A 493 4.00 -29.45 -3.65
CA ASP A 493 3.56 -28.34 -4.48
C ASP A 493 2.03 -28.23 -4.42
N TYR A 494 1.52 -27.02 -4.26
CA TYR A 494 0.10 -26.69 -4.37
C TYR A 494 -0.09 -25.65 -5.49
N ARG A 495 -1.10 -25.84 -6.34
CA ARG A 495 -1.56 -24.85 -7.31
C ARG A 495 -3.00 -24.42 -7.00
N PRO A 496 -3.36 -23.16 -7.31
CA PRO A 496 -4.74 -22.68 -7.16
C PRO A 496 -5.72 -23.60 -7.90
N GLY A 497 -6.89 -23.85 -7.31
CA GLY A 497 -7.84 -24.86 -7.77
C GLY A 497 -7.64 -26.25 -7.18
N GLY A 498 -6.86 -26.37 -6.10
CA GLY A 498 -6.73 -27.59 -5.29
C GLY A 498 -5.79 -28.67 -5.81
N GLU A 499 -4.96 -28.40 -6.82
CA GLU A 499 -4.00 -29.39 -7.35
C GLU A 499 -2.78 -29.51 -6.43
N VAL A 500 -2.54 -30.71 -5.89
CA VAL A 500 -1.38 -31.01 -5.04
C VAL A 500 -0.49 -32.06 -5.68
N THR A 501 0.83 -31.81 -5.71
CA THR A 501 1.83 -32.80 -6.15
C THR A 501 2.87 -33.02 -5.05
N VAL A 502 3.16 -34.29 -4.73
CA VAL A 502 4.22 -34.67 -3.80
C VAL A 502 5.36 -35.34 -4.57
N SER A 503 6.59 -34.85 -4.39
CA SER A 503 7.79 -35.40 -5.02
C SER A 503 8.91 -35.58 -4.02
N THR A 504 9.83 -36.50 -4.29
CA THR A 504 10.98 -36.79 -3.43
C THR A 504 12.28 -36.67 -4.21
N ARG A 505 13.35 -36.22 -3.54
CA ARG A 505 14.70 -36.20 -4.09
C ARG A 505 15.76 -36.45 -3.02
N PRO A 506 16.95 -36.97 -3.37
CA PRO A 506 18.06 -37.09 -2.44
C PRO A 506 18.45 -35.74 -1.83
N ILE A 507 18.85 -35.75 -0.55
CA ILE A 507 19.43 -34.57 0.11
C ILE A 507 20.89 -34.47 -0.31
N VAL A 508 21.26 -33.35 -0.92
CA VAL A 508 22.62 -33.09 -1.39
C VAL A 508 23.31 -32.16 -0.39
N ALA A 509 24.45 -32.60 0.15
CA ALA A 509 25.27 -31.77 1.02
C ALA A 509 25.84 -30.58 0.24
N ARG A 510 25.81 -29.39 0.86
CA ARG A 510 26.39 -28.18 0.26
C ARG A 510 27.85 -28.03 0.71
N PRO A 511 28.76 -27.59 -0.19
CA PRO A 511 30.14 -27.27 0.19
C PRO A 511 30.18 -26.18 1.26
N LEU A 512 31.10 -26.30 2.21
CA LEU A 512 31.28 -25.34 3.30
C LEU A 512 32.60 -24.56 3.16
N PRO A 513 32.64 -23.29 3.62
CA PRO A 513 31.49 -22.51 4.11
C PRO A 513 30.55 -22.11 2.96
N ILE A 514 29.28 -21.83 3.27
CA ILE A 514 28.35 -21.28 2.29
C ILE A 514 28.82 -19.87 1.94
N VAL A 515 29.10 -19.61 0.66
CA VAL A 515 29.48 -18.27 0.19
C VAL A 515 28.22 -17.53 -0.23
N LEU A 516 27.91 -16.42 0.46
CA LEU A 516 26.73 -15.60 0.25
C LEU A 516 27.04 -14.42 -0.65
N THR A 517 26.29 -14.28 -1.75
CA THR A 517 26.41 -13.15 -2.68
C THR A 517 25.26 -12.17 -2.44
N PRO A 518 25.52 -10.91 -2.03
CA PRO A 518 24.45 -9.97 -1.71
C PRO A 518 23.75 -9.44 -2.97
N TYR A 519 22.42 -9.40 -2.92
CA TYR A 519 21.54 -8.79 -3.93
C TYR A 519 20.49 -7.93 -3.23
N THR A 520 20.16 -6.78 -3.81
CA THR A 520 19.09 -5.93 -3.31
C THR A 520 17.79 -6.28 -4.01
N LEU A 521 16.82 -6.81 -3.26
CA LEU A 521 15.46 -7.06 -3.70
C LEU A 521 14.49 -6.28 -2.80
N PRO A 522 14.12 -5.05 -3.17
CA PRO A 522 13.27 -4.21 -2.35
C PRO A 522 11.96 -4.91 -1.97
N GLY A 523 11.59 -4.91 -0.69
CA GLY A 523 10.41 -5.59 -0.16
C GLY A 523 10.50 -7.12 -0.07
N GLY A 524 11.60 -7.73 -0.55
CA GLY A 524 11.84 -9.16 -0.47
C GLY A 524 10.91 -10.02 -1.35
N LEU A 525 10.83 -11.31 -1.02
CA LEU A 525 9.96 -12.27 -1.69
C LEU A 525 8.57 -12.39 -1.04
N GLY A 526 8.37 -11.77 0.12
CA GLY A 526 7.13 -11.83 0.87
C GLY A 526 7.07 -13.02 1.85
N ALA A 527 5.90 -13.20 2.47
CA ALA A 527 5.68 -14.19 3.54
C ALA A 527 5.41 -15.63 3.06
N HIS A 528 5.49 -15.90 1.75
CA HIS A 528 5.09 -17.19 1.16
C HIS A 528 6.24 -17.87 0.42
N LYS A 529 6.14 -19.19 0.30
CA LYS A 529 7.13 -20.02 -0.39
C LYS A 529 6.64 -20.34 -1.80
N TRP A 530 7.01 -19.50 -2.75
CA TRP A 530 6.45 -19.48 -4.10
C TRP A 530 6.97 -20.58 -5.03
N ARG A 531 6.09 -21.21 -5.81
CA ARG A 531 6.49 -22.18 -6.85
C ARG A 531 7.26 -21.51 -7.97
N ASP A 532 6.91 -20.28 -8.33
CA ASP A 532 7.72 -19.50 -9.25
C ASP A 532 9.07 -19.16 -8.63
N ARG A 533 10.12 -19.77 -9.19
CA ARG A 533 11.51 -19.52 -8.80
C ARG A 533 12.31 -18.80 -9.87
N THR A 534 11.67 -18.34 -10.94
CA THR A 534 12.36 -17.74 -12.11
C THR A 534 13.31 -16.63 -11.69
N LEU A 535 12.86 -15.77 -10.77
CA LEU A 535 13.68 -14.71 -10.17
C LEU A 535 14.92 -15.26 -9.47
N LEU A 536 14.74 -16.22 -8.56
CA LEU A 536 15.82 -16.78 -7.76
C LEU A 536 16.79 -17.63 -8.58
N ASP A 537 16.29 -18.33 -9.58
CA ASP A 537 17.07 -19.22 -10.44
C ASP A 537 17.97 -18.41 -11.42
N ALA A 538 17.66 -17.13 -11.62
CA ALA A 538 18.52 -16.19 -12.36
C ALA A 538 19.65 -15.59 -11.49
N LEU A 539 19.63 -15.80 -10.17
CA LEU A 539 20.63 -15.29 -9.23
C LEU A 539 21.67 -16.36 -8.86
N ASP A 540 22.67 -15.95 -8.08
CA ASP A 540 23.56 -16.90 -7.42
C ASP A 540 22.76 -17.88 -6.52
N PRO A 541 23.03 -19.20 -6.53
CA PRO A 541 22.32 -20.18 -5.71
C PRO A 541 22.37 -19.91 -4.20
N CYS A 542 23.31 -19.10 -3.73
CA CYS A 542 23.48 -18.65 -2.36
C CYS A 542 23.29 -17.13 -2.23
N ALA A 543 22.43 -16.54 -3.06
CA ALA A 543 22.05 -15.14 -2.98
C ALA A 543 21.51 -14.79 -1.58
N LEU A 544 22.13 -13.79 -0.96
CA LEU A 544 21.68 -13.11 0.24
C LEU A 544 20.84 -11.90 -0.18
N LEU A 545 19.56 -11.95 0.10
CA LEU A 545 18.62 -10.89 -0.23
C LEU A 545 18.67 -9.81 0.84
N LEU A 546 18.82 -8.57 0.38
CA LEU A 546 18.77 -7.35 1.16
C LEU A 546 17.57 -6.53 0.71
N ASP A 547 16.95 -5.78 1.62
CA ASP A 547 16.00 -4.74 1.24
C ASP A 547 16.77 -3.52 0.70
N GLY A 548 16.04 -2.57 0.11
CA GLY A 548 16.62 -1.35 -0.46
C GLY A 548 17.48 -0.57 0.53
N ASP A 549 17.14 -0.57 1.81
CA ASP A 549 17.88 0.12 2.87
C ASP A 549 19.09 -0.66 3.42
N GLY A 550 19.41 -1.82 2.84
CA GLY A 550 20.47 -2.70 3.27
C GLY A 550 20.09 -3.64 4.43
N THR A 551 18.82 -3.63 4.86
CA THR A 551 18.31 -4.60 5.83
C THR A 551 18.45 -6.01 5.26
N ILE A 552 19.05 -6.91 6.03
CA ILE A 552 19.18 -8.32 5.70
C ILE A 552 17.78 -8.96 5.75
N LEU A 553 17.40 -9.66 4.68
CA LEU A 553 16.12 -10.37 4.58
C LEU A 553 16.31 -11.87 4.76
N GLU A 554 16.72 -12.58 3.72
CA GLU A 554 16.89 -14.04 3.75
C GLU A 554 17.87 -14.51 2.68
N VAL A 555 18.24 -15.79 2.70
CA VAL A 555 18.99 -16.43 1.61
C VAL A 555 18.00 -17.15 0.71
N ALA A 556 18.26 -17.23 -0.59
CA ALA A 556 17.38 -17.81 -1.62
C ALA A 556 16.79 -19.22 -1.32
N TRP A 557 17.32 -19.93 -0.34
CA TRP A 557 16.86 -21.25 0.11
C TRP A 557 16.84 -21.43 1.63
N ALA A 558 17.21 -20.41 2.42
CA ALA A 558 17.44 -20.54 3.86
C ALA A 558 17.21 -19.24 4.63
N SER A 559 16.94 -19.36 5.92
CA SER A 559 17.02 -18.21 6.83
C SER A 559 18.46 -17.86 7.12
N VAL A 560 18.74 -16.57 7.28
CA VAL A 560 20.05 -16.07 7.72
C VAL A 560 20.03 -15.75 9.21
N ILE A 561 21.11 -16.09 9.90
CA ILE A 561 21.36 -15.80 11.29
C ILE A 561 22.69 -15.06 11.37
N VAL A 562 22.70 -13.97 12.13
CA VAL A 562 23.89 -13.17 12.41
C VAL A 562 24.25 -13.36 13.87
N GLU A 563 25.44 -13.88 14.14
CA GLU A 563 25.98 -13.96 15.49
C GLU A 563 26.93 -12.78 15.73
N ARG A 564 26.63 -12.00 16.77
CA ARG A 564 27.39 -10.81 17.16
C ARG A 564 27.53 -10.79 18.67
N ASP A 565 28.76 -10.70 19.16
CA ASP A 565 29.09 -10.71 20.58
C ASP A 565 28.47 -11.90 21.35
N GLY A 566 28.41 -13.08 20.70
CA GLY A 566 27.84 -14.30 21.27
C GLY A 566 26.30 -14.32 21.34
N VAL A 567 25.62 -13.34 20.76
CA VAL A 567 24.15 -13.30 20.64
C VAL A 567 23.74 -13.56 19.20
N ARG A 568 22.78 -14.46 19.01
CA ARG A 568 22.19 -14.75 17.70
C ARG A 568 21.02 -13.84 17.40
N TYR A 569 21.08 -13.24 16.23
CA TYR A 569 20.04 -12.41 15.69
C TYR A 569 19.55 -12.98 14.37
N THR A 570 18.28 -12.73 14.07
CA THR A 570 17.69 -13.12 12.80
C THR A 570 16.77 -12.01 12.31
N PRO A 571 16.59 -11.87 10.98
CA PRO A 571 15.69 -10.88 10.42
C PRO A 571 14.26 -11.02 10.93
N ARG A 572 13.60 -9.88 11.19
CA ARG A 572 12.21 -9.83 11.66
C ARG A 572 11.25 -10.39 10.61
N GLU A 573 10.27 -11.16 11.06
CA GLU A 573 9.14 -11.62 10.24
C GLU A 573 8.08 -10.51 10.17
N ASP A 574 8.26 -9.58 9.23
CA ASP A 574 7.36 -8.42 9.04
C ASP A 574 6.65 -8.42 7.68
N GLY A 575 6.54 -9.60 7.07
CA GLY A 575 5.88 -9.79 5.78
C GLY A 575 6.80 -9.69 4.56
N ARG A 576 8.06 -9.26 4.71
CA ARG A 576 9.05 -9.19 3.62
C ARG A 576 9.78 -10.52 3.35
N ILE A 577 9.74 -11.44 4.32
CA ILE A 577 10.43 -12.74 4.29
C ILE A 577 9.49 -13.88 4.69
N LEU A 578 9.82 -15.09 4.28
CA LEU A 578 9.12 -16.31 4.70
C LEU A 578 9.43 -16.65 6.18
N PRO A 579 8.42 -16.74 7.07
CA PRO A 579 8.60 -17.24 8.42
C PRO A 579 9.11 -18.68 8.42
N SER A 580 10.16 -18.98 9.19
CA SER A 580 10.90 -20.24 9.06
C SER A 580 10.54 -21.28 10.14
N THR A 581 10.21 -22.50 9.71
CA THR A 581 9.92 -23.66 10.56
C THR A 581 11.16 -24.30 11.19
N SER A 582 12.36 -23.85 10.82
CA SER A 582 13.65 -24.40 11.27
C SER A 582 14.58 -23.33 11.83
N ARG A 583 14.03 -22.15 12.19
CA ARG A 583 14.80 -21.05 12.76
C ARG A 583 15.24 -21.40 14.18
N PRO A 584 16.54 -21.31 14.53
CA PRO A 584 16.99 -21.51 15.90
C PRO A 584 16.54 -20.34 16.78
N ASP A 585 16.59 -20.52 18.10
CA ASP A 585 16.35 -19.43 19.06
C ASP A 585 17.32 -18.27 18.80
N ALA A 586 16.76 -17.15 18.33
CA ALA A 586 17.48 -15.94 17.96
C ALA A 586 16.58 -14.71 18.15
N VAL A 587 17.20 -13.58 18.47
CA VAL A 587 16.47 -12.32 18.66
C VAL A 587 16.07 -11.74 17.30
N GLN A 588 14.77 -11.58 17.07
CA GLN A 588 14.24 -10.98 15.85
C GLN A 588 14.37 -9.46 15.87
N ARG A 589 15.03 -8.90 14.85
CA ARG A 589 15.12 -7.44 14.62
C ARG A 589 15.50 -7.12 13.19
N ASP A 590 15.45 -5.84 12.84
CA ASP A 590 16.01 -5.34 11.58
C ASP A 590 17.53 -5.39 11.71
N LEU A 591 18.21 -5.99 10.74
CA LEU A 591 19.65 -6.28 10.78
C LEU A 591 20.35 -5.68 9.58
N THR A 592 21.50 -5.06 9.82
CA THR A 592 22.48 -4.73 8.78
C THR A 592 23.78 -5.47 9.04
N LEU A 593 24.51 -5.79 7.97
CA LEU A 593 25.82 -6.43 8.06
C LEU A 593 26.84 -5.47 8.66
N GLN A 594 27.55 -5.93 9.67
CA GLN A 594 28.62 -5.20 10.34
C GLN A 594 29.96 -5.94 10.23
N PRO A 595 31.10 -5.23 10.25
CA PRO A 595 32.40 -5.85 10.30
C PRO A 595 32.52 -6.77 11.52
N GLY A 596 32.93 -8.02 11.31
CA GLY A 596 33.09 -9.02 12.38
C GLY A 596 31.84 -9.86 12.66
N ASP A 597 30.74 -9.64 11.96
CA ASP A 597 29.58 -10.51 12.03
C ASP A 597 29.93 -11.94 11.58
N GLU A 598 29.55 -12.93 12.39
CA GLU A 598 29.57 -14.33 11.99
C GLU A 598 28.22 -14.70 11.36
N LEU A 599 28.26 -15.23 10.13
CA LEU A 599 27.05 -15.57 9.39
C LEU A 599 26.78 -17.07 9.46
N LEU A 600 25.52 -17.39 9.71
CA LEU A 600 25.00 -18.75 9.72
C LEU A 600 23.75 -18.78 8.83
N VAL A 601 23.49 -19.92 8.20
CA VAL A 601 22.25 -20.17 7.45
C VAL A 601 21.52 -21.38 8.02
N SER A 602 20.19 -21.30 8.10
CA SER A 602 19.34 -22.39 8.58
C SER A 602 18.28 -22.80 7.57
N SER A 603 18.13 -24.10 7.34
CA SER A 603 17.03 -24.67 6.56
C SER A 603 16.57 -26.03 7.10
N SER A 604 15.35 -26.43 6.77
CA SER A 604 14.77 -27.72 7.15
C SER A 604 15.56 -28.94 6.63
N LEU A 605 16.32 -28.78 5.53
CA LEU A 605 17.11 -29.86 4.93
C LEU A 605 18.55 -29.88 5.42
N ALA A 606 19.15 -28.72 5.69
CA ALA A 606 20.58 -28.61 5.94
C ALA A 606 20.93 -28.33 7.41
N GLY A 607 19.94 -28.01 8.25
CA GLY A 607 20.19 -27.52 9.60
C GLY A 607 20.92 -26.18 9.59
N LEU A 608 21.68 -25.91 10.65
CA LEU A 608 22.46 -24.69 10.84
C LEU A 608 23.88 -24.88 10.28
N LEU A 609 24.26 -24.06 9.30
CA LEU A 609 25.55 -24.14 8.60
C LEU A 609 26.31 -22.79 8.64
N PRO A 610 27.66 -22.81 8.67
CA PRO A 610 28.46 -21.61 8.59
C PRO A 610 28.43 -20.99 7.18
N ALA A 611 28.39 -19.67 7.14
CA ALA A 611 28.38 -18.88 5.93
C ALA A 611 29.38 -17.72 5.99
N VAL A 612 29.82 -17.26 4.82
CA VAL A 612 30.72 -16.11 4.64
C VAL A 612 30.23 -15.24 3.49
N LEU A 613 30.51 -13.95 3.50
CA LEU A 613 30.17 -13.07 2.37
C LEU A 613 31.18 -13.24 1.23
N ALA A 614 30.68 -13.25 0.00
CA ALA A 614 31.53 -13.20 -1.20
C ALA A 614 32.49 -12.00 -1.12
N GLY A 615 33.76 -12.24 -1.44
CA GLY A 615 34.81 -11.21 -1.36
C GLY A 615 35.40 -10.96 0.03
N THR A 616 34.89 -11.60 1.09
CA THR A 616 35.56 -11.63 2.40
C THR A 616 36.46 -12.86 2.47
N SER A 617 37.76 -12.67 2.76
CA SER A 617 38.66 -13.81 2.98
C SER A 617 38.20 -14.56 4.24
N PRO A 618 37.99 -15.89 4.19
CA PRO A 618 37.68 -16.65 5.38
C PRO A 618 38.86 -16.53 6.33
N ALA A 619 38.66 -15.93 7.50
CA ALA A 619 39.62 -16.06 8.58
C ALA A 619 39.75 -17.56 8.89
N PRO A 620 40.97 -18.13 8.92
CA PRO A 620 41.12 -19.55 9.23
C PRO A 620 40.56 -19.80 10.65
N PRO A 621 39.88 -20.95 10.87
CA PRO A 621 39.33 -21.27 12.17
C PRO A 621 40.45 -21.25 13.23
N ALA A 622 40.16 -20.62 14.38
CA ALA A 622 41.08 -20.55 15.50
C ALA A 622 41.38 -21.96 16.01
N GLY A 623 42.51 -22.55 15.63
CA GLY A 623 42.86 -23.89 16.12
C GLY A 623 43.97 -24.68 15.42
N THR A 624 44.71 -24.14 14.44
CA THR A 624 45.87 -24.86 13.89
C THR A 624 47.19 -24.39 14.53
N PRO A 625 47.97 -25.27 15.18
CA PRO A 625 49.23 -24.89 15.81
C PRO A 625 50.25 -24.49 14.75
N ARG A 626 50.76 -23.26 14.84
CA ARG A 626 51.85 -22.76 13.98
C ARG A 626 53.12 -23.61 14.19
N THR A 627 53.51 -24.39 13.19
CA THR A 627 54.88 -24.95 13.12
C THR A 627 55.91 -23.81 12.97
N PRO A 628 57.06 -23.88 13.66
CA PRO A 628 58.04 -22.81 13.66
C PRO A 628 58.77 -22.70 12.31
N ARG A 629 58.94 -21.47 11.82
CA ARG A 629 59.68 -21.12 10.60
C ARG A 629 61.13 -21.62 10.69
N ARG A 630 61.56 -22.44 9.72
CA ARG A 630 62.98 -22.64 9.41
C ARG A 630 63.56 -21.34 8.84
N THR A 631 64.63 -20.86 9.46
CA THR A 631 65.50 -19.79 8.95
C THR A 631 66.25 -20.28 7.71
N ALA A 632 66.17 -19.55 6.61
CA ALA A 632 66.98 -19.75 5.42
C ALA A 632 68.16 -18.76 5.43
N ALA A 633 69.36 -19.28 5.17
CA ALA A 633 70.62 -18.53 5.08
C ALA A 633 70.68 -17.64 3.82
N PRO A 634 71.46 -16.54 3.81
CA PRO A 634 71.50 -15.60 2.71
C PRO A 634 72.35 -16.11 1.53
N ALA A 635 71.84 -15.90 0.31
CA ALA A 635 72.48 -16.25 -0.95
C ALA A 635 73.61 -15.26 -1.32
N SER A 636 74.70 -15.81 -1.85
CA SER A 636 75.88 -15.12 -2.36
C SER A 636 75.64 -14.48 -3.74
N ALA A 637 76.24 -13.31 -3.97
CA ALA A 637 76.18 -12.52 -5.20
C ALA A 637 77.03 -13.10 -6.35
N PRO A 638 76.69 -12.87 -7.63
CA PRO A 638 77.48 -13.35 -8.76
C PRO A 638 78.61 -12.37 -9.13
N ARG A 639 79.81 -12.93 -9.34
CA ARG A 639 80.98 -12.24 -9.91
C ARG A 639 80.81 -12.07 -11.42
N THR A 640 80.88 -10.83 -11.88
CA THR A 640 81.24 -10.47 -13.25
C THR A 640 82.76 -10.52 -13.42
N ALA A 641 83.22 -11.14 -14.52
CA ALA A 641 84.61 -11.04 -14.96
C ALA A 641 84.66 -11.00 -16.49
N ALA A 642 85.28 -9.96 -17.04
CA ALA A 642 85.82 -9.94 -18.38
C ALA A 642 87.11 -9.11 -18.41
N ARG A 643 88.16 -9.73 -18.98
CA ARG A 643 89.39 -9.18 -19.59
C ARG A 643 90.48 -8.61 -18.66
N SER A 644 91.55 -9.38 -18.50
CA SER A 644 92.80 -9.30 -19.31
C SER A 644 93.70 -10.48 -18.99
#